data_AF-A0A1G4T139-F1
#
_entry.id   AF-A0A1G4T139-F1
#
_cell.length_a   1.000
_cell.length_b   1.000
_cell.length_c   1.000
_cell.angle_alpha   90.00
_cell.angle_beta   90.00
_cell.angle_gamma   90.00
#
_symmetry.space_group_name_H-M   'P 1'
#
loop_
_entity.id
_entity.type
_entity.pdbx_description
1 polymer ?
#
loop_
_entity_poly.entity_id
_entity_poly.type
_entity_poly.pdbx_seq_one_letter_code
_entity_poly.pdbx_strand_id
1 'polypeptide(L)'
;MRNKLKSGLIIFIAITLWFTGFAYPLPETSAASANSGATRASSVTYGGREWKPTSIDKRWSFESGGHPWNEINATWESNPHNAANPALAVTIGDASTAYKSAVGSLGFTSSELAEFVNKPDRLVRVQFRRWQPEGWGGGQGSRIYWSTNSTAGVQWTDGSADTLSNTQKNGDLETFYYFGTDSRFQPKNGGTINDIRFEIQALNFAGKQPSGTKVFFDDITVTVLEPSDGSDSTLWRIGKNDGSSAEFSNYKAQTAPFPIPSDWKSKTDWTSVSKGLNASVSPALSVSFTLNEVPCEGAELHFRILDAYRSIPQVAVFSNQIMAGLIQVAGINGSGAVDSAEKPLAYKNTYRLFIPSSLLQKGTNTLRLEAYRGHLADSTGDAYLWWVWDYLQLDALQQPAVEPIHGRYVHLGTNMLNNFAYNDDVIRQYPQLTKWMGIAYSGNWMRIGFWSDTQSKWRPHARSVLETMKQLNLTPLVDIFGSDITVRDPDIAAGNVPPWVKQYYEGFITDFGDLFQYVEVDNEPGGYNHTLAGTIALAKFLKEHRDSPGGKKNLKIVAPGWSYNEKNGIPAGWERDPKYRRQVEDYTDLTNGHSYGTTGVGALGKRGGALIENLRTYGDYTGDGLEKEMVMSETGANDTHFDGDPRFGTHSGGNKYKAIFDRELRSDIGYADHIMQHAAFYIDSSRVSYSLFKPTVDWNILQPEQVVAWQNVNEANDYRLATFRRLALAYATHGRPLAYDYVNRTGVADKKVYFRAVDTSSLPASAVGAKADKVLLNFVNFDKTPQTMQIRVRLPQSGTYVGERFGPGASYASAYSKVTLQANPVVLLTETLQPGEAVQYILNVPHTVNVVDDSLNKFALENDVTVTTPSAAIR
;
A
#
# COMPACT_ATOMS: atom_id res chain seq x y z
N MET A 1 23.36 47.14 50.57
CA MET A 1 22.74 47.90 51.69
C MET A 1 21.73 48.88 51.11
N ARG A 2 20.61 49.19 51.80
CA ARG A 2 19.77 50.42 51.69
C ARG A 2 19.18 50.75 50.28
N ASN A 3 17.97 51.29 50.11
CA ASN A 3 16.86 51.70 51.01
C ASN A 3 15.55 51.76 50.17
N LYS A 4 14.36 51.35 50.68
CA LYS A 4 13.34 52.15 51.43
C LYS A 4 12.70 53.31 50.62
N LEU A 5 11.43 53.71 50.77
CA LEU A 5 10.22 53.30 51.56
C LEU A 5 8.97 53.78 50.73
N LYS A 6 7.67 53.83 51.09
CA LYS A 6 6.71 53.72 52.24
C LYS A 6 5.34 53.35 51.57
N SER A 7 4.14 53.12 52.14
CA SER A 7 3.45 52.89 53.44
C SER A 7 2.02 52.38 53.06
N GLY A 8 1.09 51.92 53.91
CA GLY A 8 1.02 51.67 55.36
C GLY A 8 -0.44 51.65 55.87
N LEU A 9 -0.63 51.44 57.19
CA LEU A 9 -1.90 51.43 57.96
C LEU A 9 -2.66 50.09 58.08
N ILE A 10 -3.40 49.94 59.21
CA ILE A 10 -3.17 48.96 60.30
C ILE A 10 -4.48 48.70 61.12
N ILE A 11 -4.48 47.73 62.06
CA ILE A 11 -5.46 47.39 63.15
C ILE A 11 -6.53 46.30 62.77
N PHE A 12 -7.19 45.57 63.70
CA PHE A 12 -6.80 44.44 64.61
C PHE A 12 -8.06 43.96 65.44
N ILE A 13 -7.92 42.91 66.28
CA ILE A 13 -8.90 42.37 67.28
C ILE A 13 -10.04 41.48 66.68
N ALA A 14 -10.46 40.28 67.11
CA ALA A 14 -10.09 39.25 68.12
C ALA A 14 -11.07 38.98 69.31
N ILE A 15 -11.18 37.69 69.72
CA ILE A 15 -11.60 37.11 71.04
C ILE A 15 -13.12 37.02 71.40
N THR A 16 -13.71 36.01 72.10
CA THR A 16 -13.63 34.51 72.10
C THR A 16 -14.81 33.85 72.90
N LEU A 17 -15.00 32.50 72.79
CA LEU A 17 -15.45 31.49 73.81
C LEU A 17 -16.95 31.08 74.06
N TRP A 18 -17.16 29.75 73.99
CA TRP A 18 -17.95 28.81 74.86
C TRP A 18 -19.50 28.73 74.90
N PHE A 19 -20.03 27.49 74.74
CA PHE A 19 -20.61 26.67 75.84
C PHE A 19 -20.67 25.16 75.46
N THR A 20 -21.05 24.28 76.40
CA THR A 20 -21.09 22.80 76.27
C THR A 20 -22.38 22.18 76.83
N GLY A 21 -22.82 21.00 76.36
CA GLY A 21 -23.98 20.28 76.93
C GLY A 21 -24.48 19.03 76.17
N PHE A 22 -24.42 17.86 76.83
CA PHE A 22 -24.80 16.50 76.40
C PHE A 22 -26.16 16.26 75.69
N ALA A 23 -26.18 15.32 74.73
CA ALA A 23 -26.91 14.03 74.81
C ALA A 23 -26.60 13.06 73.62
N TYR A 24 -26.76 11.75 73.83
CA TYR A 24 -26.75 10.65 72.83
C TYR A 24 -28.15 9.99 72.82
N PRO A 25 -28.64 9.37 71.71
CA PRO A 25 -28.08 8.10 71.21
C PRO A 25 -28.02 7.92 69.68
N LEU A 26 -27.37 6.82 69.26
CA LEU A 26 -27.45 6.18 67.93
C LEU A 26 -28.60 5.14 67.89
N PRO A 27 -28.97 4.49 66.77
CA PRO A 27 -28.38 4.55 65.41
C PRO A 27 -29.38 4.79 64.26
N GLU A 28 -28.88 5.07 63.04
CA GLU A 28 -29.00 4.15 61.89
C GLU A 28 -28.13 4.61 60.70
N THR A 29 -27.90 3.73 59.73
CA THR A 29 -26.85 3.88 58.69
C THR A 29 -27.40 4.19 57.31
N SER A 30 -26.95 5.29 56.71
CA SER A 30 -26.92 5.47 55.25
C SER A 30 -25.60 6.12 54.84
N ALA A 31 -24.69 5.33 54.25
CA ALA A 31 -23.41 5.84 53.76
C ALA A 31 -23.61 6.60 52.44
N ALA A 32 -23.26 7.89 52.43
CA ALA A 32 -23.37 8.73 51.24
C ALA A 32 -22.32 8.37 50.17
N SER A 33 -22.67 8.56 48.90
CA SER A 33 -21.77 8.33 47.76
C SER A 33 -20.59 9.30 47.78
N ALA A 34 -19.39 8.80 48.11
CA ALA A 34 -18.17 9.59 48.14
C ALA A 34 -17.66 9.89 46.72
N ASN A 35 -18.12 11.00 46.13
CA ASN A 35 -17.60 11.54 44.87
C ASN A 35 -16.18 12.12 45.07
N SER A 36 -15.18 11.23 45.15
CA SER A 36 -13.77 11.61 45.12
C SER A 36 -13.37 12.05 43.71
N GLY A 37 -13.17 13.36 43.55
CA GLY A 37 -12.88 14.01 42.26
C GLY A 37 -11.47 13.73 41.72
N ALA A 38 -11.25 12.53 41.19
CA ALA A 38 -10.11 12.27 40.32
C ALA A 38 -10.28 13.08 39.01
N THR A 39 -9.35 14.00 38.74
CA THR A 39 -9.38 14.83 37.53
C THR A 39 -9.23 13.95 36.29
N ARG A 40 -10.29 13.84 35.47
CA ARG A 40 -10.20 13.25 34.12
C ARG A 40 -9.12 14.03 33.35
N ALA A 41 -8.03 13.36 32.98
CA ALA A 41 -6.99 13.96 32.14
C ALA A 41 -7.63 14.45 30.83
N SER A 42 -7.55 15.76 30.57
CA SER A 42 -8.23 16.44 29.45
C SER A 42 -7.73 16.01 28.07
N SER A 43 -6.55 15.41 28.02
CA SER A 43 -5.93 14.87 26.83
C SER A 43 -4.89 13.80 27.17
N VAL A 44 -4.42 13.07 26.15
CA VAL A 44 -3.32 12.10 26.22
C VAL A 44 -2.37 12.40 25.05
N THR A 45 -1.06 12.35 25.26
CA THR A 45 -0.08 12.46 24.16
C THR A 45 0.45 11.09 23.76
N TYR A 46 0.33 10.73 22.48
CA TYR A 46 0.86 9.49 21.92
C TYR A 46 1.30 9.71 20.46
N GLY A 47 2.43 9.10 20.06
CA GLY A 47 3.03 9.32 18.74
C GLY A 47 3.48 10.75 18.47
N GLY A 48 3.70 11.56 19.52
CA GLY A 48 3.94 13.00 19.43
C GLY A 48 2.68 13.87 19.25
N ARG A 49 1.51 13.25 19.03
CA ARG A 49 0.21 13.91 18.85
C ARG A 49 -0.57 13.97 20.17
N GLU A 50 -1.33 15.04 20.39
CA GLU A 50 -2.31 15.10 21.49
C GLU A 50 -3.65 14.46 21.05
N TRP A 51 -4.40 13.91 21.99
CA TRP A 51 -5.66 13.20 21.76
C TRP A 51 -6.71 13.62 22.81
N LYS A 52 -7.94 13.94 22.39
CA LYS A 52 -9.00 14.53 23.24
C LYS A 52 -10.17 13.55 23.43
N PRO A 53 -10.75 13.46 24.65
CA PRO A 53 -11.73 12.43 25.00
C PRO A 53 -13.17 12.74 24.55
N THR A 54 -13.74 11.83 23.76
CA THR A 54 -15.18 11.61 23.62
C THR A 54 -15.56 10.36 24.41
N SER A 55 -16.33 10.51 25.49
CA SER A 55 -16.62 9.44 26.44
C SER A 55 -17.98 8.78 26.20
N ILE A 56 -18.01 7.45 26.08
CA ILE A 56 -19.21 6.63 26.18
C ILE A 56 -19.17 5.95 27.57
N ASP A 57 -19.79 6.59 28.55
CA ASP A 57 -19.81 6.12 29.94
C ASP A 57 -20.82 4.96 30.09
N LYS A 58 -20.32 3.72 30.09
CA LYS A 58 -21.11 2.50 30.37
C LYS A 58 -20.83 2.00 31.80
N ARG A 59 -21.86 1.48 32.47
CA ARG A 59 -21.69 0.74 33.73
C ARG A 59 -22.06 -0.72 33.53
N TRP A 60 -21.20 -1.61 34.03
CA TRP A 60 -21.43 -3.04 34.04
C TRP A 60 -21.01 -3.60 35.40
N SER A 61 -21.90 -4.37 36.01
CA SER A 61 -21.65 -5.10 37.25
C SER A 61 -22.04 -6.56 37.05
N PHE A 62 -21.31 -7.47 37.70
CA PHE A 62 -21.65 -8.88 37.75
C PHE A 62 -21.66 -9.35 39.21
N GLU A 63 -22.58 -10.26 39.54
CA GLU A 63 -22.51 -11.00 40.80
C GLU A 63 -22.04 -12.43 40.50
N SER A 64 -20.95 -12.85 41.14
CA SER A 64 -20.56 -14.25 41.15
C SER A 64 -21.55 -15.05 42.01
N GLY A 65 -22.37 -15.90 41.38
CA GLY A 65 -23.32 -16.76 42.07
C GLY A 65 -22.64 -17.59 43.16
N GLY A 66 -23.15 -17.52 44.39
CA GLY A 66 -22.44 -17.90 45.61
C GLY A 66 -22.30 -19.39 45.90
N HIS A 67 -21.69 -20.16 45.00
CA HIS A 67 -21.34 -21.57 45.23
C HIS A 67 -19.88 -21.74 45.69
N PRO A 68 -19.58 -22.71 46.59
CA PRO A 68 -18.22 -23.03 46.99
C PRO A 68 -17.43 -23.65 45.82
N TRP A 69 -16.13 -23.36 45.77
CA TRP A 69 -15.27 -23.53 44.59
C TRP A 69 -14.77 -24.97 44.29
N ASN A 70 -15.61 -26.00 44.47
CA ASN A 70 -15.20 -27.40 44.37
C ASN A 70 -15.97 -28.17 43.27
N GLU A 71 -15.22 -28.59 42.23
CA GLU A 71 -15.54 -29.64 41.24
C GLU A 71 -16.67 -29.40 40.19
N ILE A 72 -16.56 -30.16 39.08
CA ILE A 72 -17.48 -30.40 37.93
C ILE A 72 -17.01 -29.87 36.55
N ASN A 73 -17.10 -30.75 35.54
CA ASN A 73 -16.79 -30.52 34.11
C ASN A 73 -18.03 -30.04 33.31
N ALA A 74 -17.85 -29.43 32.14
CA ALA A 74 -18.94 -29.09 31.23
C ALA A 74 -18.61 -29.23 29.73
N THR A 75 -19.62 -29.51 28.91
CA THR A 75 -19.59 -29.58 27.43
C THR A 75 -20.29 -28.36 26.78
N TRP A 76 -20.14 -28.20 25.46
CA TRP A 76 -20.62 -27.04 24.71
C TRP A 76 -21.91 -27.34 23.93
N GLU A 77 -22.99 -26.61 24.24
CA GLU A 77 -24.18 -26.49 23.38
C GLU A 77 -24.55 -25.01 23.19
N SER A 78 -25.19 -24.69 22.06
CA SER A 78 -25.47 -23.31 21.65
C SER A 78 -26.97 -23.02 21.55
N ASN A 79 -27.39 -21.83 21.99
CA ASN A 79 -28.76 -21.35 21.83
C ASN A 79 -28.76 -19.86 21.42
N PRO A 80 -29.11 -19.50 20.16
CA PRO A 80 -28.87 -18.14 19.64
C PRO A 80 -29.88 -17.05 20.04
N HIS A 81 -31.01 -17.38 20.68
CA HIS A 81 -32.19 -16.49 20.68
C HIS A 81 -32.84 -16.25 22.06
N ASN A 82 -32.13 -15.56 22.96
CA ASN A 82 -32.79 -14.85 24.07
C ASN A 82 -32.07 -13.54 24.45
N ALA A 83 -32.68 -12.40 24.09
CA ALA A 83 -32.15 -11.08 24.40
C ALA A 83 -32.57 -10.55 25.79
N ALA A 84 -33.41 -11.28 26.54
CA ALA A 84 -33.99 -10.81 27.80
C ALA A 84 -33.24 -11.30 29.07
N ASN A 85 -32.24 -12.17 28.93
CA ASN A 85 -31.45 -12.66 30.08
C ASN A 85 -30.04 -13.12 29.64
N PRO A 86 -28.96 -12.41 29.98
CA PRO A 86 -27.58 -12.82 29.70
C PRO A 86 -27.13 -13.90 30.69
N ALA A 87 -27.79 -15.06 30.65
CA ALA A 87 -27.46 -16.21 31.50
C ALA A 87 -26.05 -16.73 31.18
N LEU A 88 -25.18 -16.72 32.19
CA LEU A 88 -23.76 -16.99 32.04
C LEU A 88 -23.49 -18.47 31.77
N ALA A 89 -23.06 -18.81 30.56
CA ALA A 89 -22.55 -20.15 30.24
C ALA A 89 -21.04 -20.22 30.58
N VAL A 90 -20.69 -21.07 31.56
CA VAL A 90 -19.30 -21.30 31.98
C VAL A 90 -18.90 -22.73 31.61
N THR A 91 -17.85 -22.88 30.82
CA THR A 91 -17.27 -24.19 30.47
C THR A 91 -16.01 -24.41 31.32
N ILE A 92 -15.90 -25.56 31.99
CA ILE A 92 -14.76 -25.91 32.84
C ILE A 92 -14.24 -27.29 32.41
N GLY A 93 -12.93 -27.42 32.27
CA GLY A 93 -12.20 -28.67 32.10
C GLY A 93 -10.97 -28.71 33.01
N ASP A 94 -10.57 -29.90 33.43
CA ASP A 94 -9.54 -30.10 34.46
C ASP A 94 -8.12 -30.33 33.89
N ALA A 95 -7.17 -29.50 34.36
CA ALA A 95 -5.82 -29.93 34.75
C ALA A 95 -5.02 -28.76 35.38
N SER A 96 -4.56 -28.96 36.63
CA SER A 96 -3.43 -28.33 37.35
C SER A 96 -3.24 -26.80 37.44
N THR A 97 -3.73 -25.96 36.53
CA THR A 97 -3.73 -24.49 36.67
C THR A 97 -5.09 -23.88 36.29
N ALA A 98 -6.07 -24.04 37.19
CA ALA A 98 -7.42 -23.51 37.00
C ALA A 98 -7.51 -21.98 37.19
N TYR A 99 -7.19 -21.23 36.13
CA TYR A 99 -7.57 -19.82 36.00
C TYR A 99 -9.10 -19.70 35.98
N LYS A 100 -9.63 -18.68 36.65
CA LYS A 100 -11.08 -18.41 36.69
C LYS A 100 -11.37 -17.12 35.95
N SER A 101 -11.97 -17.27 34.77
CA SER A 101 -12.41 -16.16 33.92
C SER A 101 -13.90 -15.87 34.10
N ALA A 102 -14.24 -14.58 34.02
CA ALA A 102 -15.60 -14.11 33.78
C ALA A 102 -15.63 -13.37 32.44
N VAL A 103 -16.56 -13.75 31.56
CA VAL A 103 -16.75 -13.12 30.24
C VAL A 103 -17.95 -12.19 30.30
N GLY A 104 -17.71 -10.91 30.02
CA GLY A 104 -18.75 -9.87 29.98
C GLY A 104 -19.01 -9.34 28.56
N SER A 105 -20.22 -8.80 28.36
CA SER A 105 -20.57 -7.90 27.25
C SER A 105 -20.84 -6.51 27.83
N LEU A 106 -20.40 -5.44 27.14
CA LEU A 106 -20.69 -4.05 27.54
C LEU A 106 -22.00 -3.49 26.94
N GLY A 107 -22.76 -4.28 26.17
CA GLY A 107 -24.06 -3.85 25.66
C GLY A 107 -24.00 -2.57 24.81
N PHE A 108 -23.11 -2.55 23.81
CA PHE A 108 -23.09 -1.47 22.83
C PHE A 108 -24.27 -1.61 21.86
N THR A 109 -24.95 -0.49 21.59
CA THR A 109 -25.96 -0.39 20.53
C THR A 109 -25.29 -0.40 19.16
N SER A 110 -26.03 -0.77 18.12
CA SER A 110 -25.51 -0.74 16.73
C SER A 110 -25.08 0.68 16.29
N SER A 111 -25.70 1.73 16.84
CA SER A 111 -25.29 3.13 16.65
C SER A 111 -23.95 3.45 17.33
N GLU A 112 -23.71 2.96 18.55
CA GLU A 112 -22.41 3.11 19.20
C GLU A 112 -21.33 2.29 18.48
N LEU A 113 -21.63 1.07 18.04
CA LEU A 113 -20.71 0.22 17.26
C LEU A 113 -20.33 0.84 15.90
N ALA A 114 -21.27 1.52 15.23
CA ALA A 114 -21.01 2.23 13.98
C ALA A 114 -19.97 3.36 14.12
N GLU A 115 -19.79 3.93 15.32
CA GLU A 115 -18.75 4.91 15.62
C GLU A 115 -17.33 4.33 15.70
N PHE A 116 -17.19 3.03 16.02
CA PHE A 116 -15.87 2.37 16.09
C PHE A 116 -15.45 1.76 14.75
N VAL A 117 -16.40 1.26 13.95
CA VAL A 117 -16.12 0.41 12.78
C VAL A 117 -15.80 1.20 11.50
N ASN A 118 -16.35 2.42 11.35
CA ASN A 118 -16.38 3.14 10.07
C ASN A 118 -15.42 4.35 9.97
N LYS A 119 -14.42 4.46 10.85
CA LYS A 119 -13.43 5.55 10.84
C LYS A 119 -12.01 5.00 11.01
N PRO A 120 -11.03 5.38 10.15
CA PRO A 120 -9.62 5.29 10.53
C PRO A 120 -9.31 6.28 11.67
N ASP A 121 -8.16 6.11 12.32
CA ASP A 121 -7.52 7.07 13.23
C ASP A 121 -8.27 7.43 14.53
N ARG A 122 -8.83 6.44 15.24
CA ARG A 122 -9.37 6.58 16.61
C ARG A 122 -8.61 5.72 17.63
N LEU A 123 -8.30 6.27 18.80
CA LEU A 123 -7.71 5.52 19.92
C LEU A 123 -8.80 5.15 20.94
N VAL A 124 -8.80 3.91 21.44
CA VAL A 124 -9.74 3.46 22.49
C VAL A 124 -9.01 3.28 23.82
N ARG A 125 -9.39 4.09 24.81
CA ARG A 125 -8.93 4.00 26.20
C ARG A 125 -10.01 3.35 27.05
N VAL A 126 -9.64 2.31 27.80
CA VAL A 126 -10.53 1.65 28.77
C VAL A 126 -9.98 1.86 30.18
N GLN A 127 -10.77 2.48 31.05
CA GLN A 127 -10.43 2.66 32.46
C GLN A 127 -11.30 1.76 33.33
N PHE A 128 -10.67 1.03 34.24
CA PHE A 128 -11.38 0.26 35.27
C PHE A 128 -11.19 0.94 36.62
N ARG A 129 -12.29 1.24 37.30
CA ARG A 129 -12.25 1.55 38.73
C ARG A 129 -12.43 0.25 39.51
N ARG A 130 -11.40 -0.16 40.25
CA ARG A 130 -11.46 -1.35 41.11
C ARG A 130 -11.90 -0.94 42.50
N TRP A 131 -13.02 -1.46 42.99
CA TRP A 131 -13.35 -1.33 44.41
C TRP A 131 -12.67 -2.45 45.20
N GLN A 132 -11.86 -2.09 46.21
CA GLN A 132 -11.38 -3.03 47.21
C GLN A 132 -12.09 -2.77 48.54
N PRO A 133 -12.76 -3.77 49.15
CA PRO A 133 -13.14 -3.67 50.56
C PRO A 133 -11.87 -3.64 51.43
N GLU A 134 -11.92 -2.87 52.52
CA GLU A 134 -10.81 -2.77 53.47
C GLU A 134 -10.41 -4.16 54.03
N GLY A 135 -9.10 -4.36 54.21
CA GLY A 135 -8.52 -5.61 54.74
C GLY A 135 -7.89 -6.54 53.70
N TRP A 136 -7.96 -6.24 52.40
CA TRP A 136 -7.19 -6.98 51.38
C TRP A 136 -5.70 -6.58 51.41
N GLY A 137 -4.81 -7.54 51.69
CA GLY A 137 -3.37 -7.31 51.72
C GLY A 137 -2.80 -6.89 50.36
N GLY A 138 -2.20 -5.70 50.30
CA GLY A 138 -1.57 -5.19 49.08
C GLY A 138 -0.31 -5.98 48.72
N GLY A 139 -0.26 -6.57 47.51
CA GLY A 139 0.94 -7.28 47.07
C GLY A 139 0.90 -7.96 45.69
N GLN A 140 -0.27 -8.32 45.14
CA GLN A 140 -0.34 -9.07 43.88
C GLN A 140 -1.27 -8.42 42.84
N GLY A 141 -0.86 -8.49 41.57
CA GLY A 141 -1.43 -7.72 40.47
C GLY A 141 -2.48 -8.47 39.63
N SER A 142 -3.41 -7.70 39.08
CA SER A 142 -4.42 -8.12 38.11
C SER A 142 -3.75 -8.48 36.76
N ARG A 143 -4.31 -9.44 36.01
CA ARG A 143 -4.13 -9.54 34.55
C ARG A 143 -5.51 -9.58 33.88
N ILE A 144 -5.66 -8.87 32.78
CA ILE A 144 -6.91 -8.81 32.01
C ILE A 144 -6.59 -9.25 30.59
N TYR A 145 -7.46 -10.06 30.00
CA TYR A 145 -7.36 -10.54 28.62
C TYR A 145 -8.57 -10.03 27.83
N TRP A 146 -8.43 -9.93 26.51
CA TRP A 146 -9.50 -9.48 25.61
C TRP A 146 -9.76 -10.54 24.52
N SER A 147 -11.02 -10.73 24.14
CA SER A 147 -11.38 -11.53 22.96
C SER A 147 -12.65 -11.02 22.30
N THR A 148 -12.55 -10.65 21.03
CA THR A 148 -13.66 -10.18 20.18
C THR A 148 -14.45 -11.37 19.62
N ASN A 149 -15.14 -12.07 20.53
CA ASN A 149 -15.86 -13.31 20.21
C ASN A 149 -17.14 -13.06 19.40
N SER A 150 -16.97 -12.88 18.08
CA SER A 150 -18.05 -12.81 17.11
C SER A 150 -18.46 -14.21 16.63
N THR A 151 -19.73 -14.37 16.25
CA THR A 151 -20.24 -15.60 15.60
C THR A 151 -19.74 -15.80 14.16
N ALA A 152 -18.70 -15.05 13.74
CA ALA A 152 -18.11 -15.07 12.40
C ALA A 152 -16.57 -15.05 12.44
N GLY A 153 -15.97 -15.90 13.28
CA GLY A 153 -14.60 -16.40 13.09
C GLY A 153 -13.48 -15.38 12.85
N VAL A 154 -13.35 -14.38 13.72
CA VAL A 154 -12.16 -13.53 13.78
C VAL A 154 -11.06 -14.26 14.53
N GLN A 155 -10.01 -14.66 13.81
CA GLN A 155 -8.79 -15.25 14.38
C GLN A 155 -7.67 -14.22 14.25
N TRP A 156 -7.06 -13.84 15.38
CA TRP A 156 -5.94 -12.90 15.41
C TRP A 156 -4.69 -13.57 14.83
N THR A 157 -4.01 -12.89 13.89
CA THR A 157 -2.72 -13.32 13.34
C THR A 157 -1.60 -12.48 13.92
N ASP A 158 -1.40 -12.60 15.24
CA ASP A 158 -0.10 -12.34 15.86
C ASP A 158 0.23 -13.49 16.82
N GLY A 159 1.51 -13.84 16.88
CA GLY A 159 2.07 -15.00 17.57
C GLY A 159 2.83 -14.69 18.85
N SER A 160 2.80 -13.44 19.36
CA SER A 160 3.34 -13.08 20.67
C SER A 160 2.26 -12.59 21.64
N ALA A 161 2.36 -13.03 22.89
CA ALA A 161 1.59 -12.49 24.00
C ALA A 161 2.35 -11.32 24.65
N ASP A 162 2.66 -10.29 23.87
CA ASP A 162 3.50 -9.17 24.32
C ASP A 162 2.81 -8.33 25.41
N THR A 163 3.37 -8.38 26.61
CA THR A 163 2.85 -7.67 27.79
C THR A 163 3.14 -6.17 27.70
N LEU A 164 2.24 -5.42 27.05
CA LEU A 164 2.20 -3.95 27.05
C LEU A 164 1.76 -3.39 28.43
N SER A 165 2.59 -3.60 29.46
CA SER A 165 2.37 -3.06 30.80
C SER A 165 2.89 -1.63 30.93
N ASN A 166 2.08 -0.64 30.55
CA ASN A 166 2.31 0.77 30.88
C ASN A 166 1.27 1.28 31.89
N THR A 167 1.17 0.56 33.01
CA THR A 167 0.14 0.75 34.04
C THR A 167 0.43 1.97 34.92
N GLN A 168 -0.08 3.14 34.55
CA GLN A 168 -0.16 4.27 35.49
C GLN A 168 -1.17 3.92 36.59
N LYS A 169 -0.64 3.65 37.80
CA LYS A 169 -1.43 3.28 38.97
C LYS A 169 -1.62 4.50 39.88
N ASN A 170 -2.85 5.00 39.95
CA ASN A 170 -3.23 6.18 40.74
C ASN A 170 -4.36 5.79 41.70
N GLY A 171 -4.00 5.22 42.86
CA GLY A 171 -4.96 4.66 43.81
C GLY A 171 -5.76 3.50 43.21
N ASP A 172 -7.08 3.53 43.40
CA ASP A 172 -8.06 2.50 43.02
C ASP A 172 -8.34 2.39 41.50
N LEU A 173 -7.62 3.16 40.68
CA LEU A 173 -7.76 3.21 39.23
C LEU A 173 -6.57 2.52 38.54
N GLU A 174 -6.87 1.45 37.80
CA GLU A 174 -5.95 0.81 36.84
C GLU A 174 -6.42 1.20 35.43
N THR A 175 -5.62 2.01 34.73
CA THR A 175 -5.92 2.50 33.37
C THR A 175 -5.09 1.74 32.35
N PHE A 176 -5.74 1.27 31.28
CA PHE A 176 -5.10 0.55 30.19
C PHE A 176 -5.28 1.31 28.86
N TYR A 177 -4.26 1.25 28.01
CA TYR A 177 -4.25 1.84 26.68
C TYR A 177 -4.02 0.72 25.67
N TYR A 178 -4.82 0.69 24.60
CA TYR A 178 -4.65 -0.26 23.51
C TYR A 178 -4.29 0.48 22.22
N PHE A 179 -3.42 -0.13 21.41
CA PHE A 179 -2.93 0.41 20.16
C PHE A 179 -3.11 -0.65 19.06
N GLY A 180 -4.17 -0.52 18.27
CA GLY A 180 -4.37 -1.32 17.07
C GLY A 180 -3.73 -0.64 15.87
N THR A 181 -2.42 -0.82 15.66
CA THR A 181 -1.70 -0.25 14.51
C THR A 181 -1.87 -1.06 13.22
N ASP A 182 -2.20 -2.36 13.33
CA ASP A 182 -2.46 -3.24 12.19
C ASP A 182 -3.64 -4.19 12.48
N SER A 183 -4.86 -3.68 12.40
CA SER A 183 -6.07 -4.47 12.12
C SER A 183 -7.27 -3.57 11.87
N ARG A 184 -7.96 -3.77 10.74
CA ARG A 184 -9.28 -3.17 10.50
C ARG A 184 -10.29 -3.86 11.43
N PHE A 185 -11.22 -3.11 12.02
CA PHE A 185 -12.42 -3.66 12.67
C PHE A 185 -13.42 -4.20 11.63
N GLN A 186 -12.98 -5.11 10.75
CA GLN A 186 -13.81 -5.70 9.70
C GLN A 186 -14.08 -7.18 9.99
N PRO A 187 -15.35 -7.60 10.16
CA PRO A 187 -15.70 -8.99 10.39
C PRO A 187 -15.47 -9.81 9.12
N LYS A 188 -14.89 -11.01 9.30
CA LYS A 188 -14.65 -11.95 8.21
C LYS A 188 -15.99 -12.31 7.55
N ASN A 189 -16.04 -12.27 6.23
CA ASN A 189 -17.23 -12.56 5.41
C ASN A 189 -18.41 -11.57 5.57
N GLY A 190 -18.18 -10.32 6.02
CA GLY A 190 -19.16 -9.24 5.88
C GLY A 190 -20.40 -9.31 6.80
N GLY A 191 -20.31 -10.03 7.93
CA GLY A 191 -21.33 -9.95 8.99
C GLY A 191 -21.35 -8.59 9.71
N THR A 192 -22.17 -8.45 10.75
CA THR A 192 -22.08 -7.31 11.68
C THR A 192 -21.31 -7.66 12.94
N ILE A 193 -20.46 -6.74 13.41
CA ILE A 193 -19.94 -6.76 14.77
C ILE A 193 -21.07 -6.29 15.69
N ASN A 194 -21.61 -7.20 16.49
CA ASN A 194 -22.80 -6.96 17.32
C ASN A 194 -22.48 -6.73 18.82
N ASP A 195 -21.22 -6.95 19.23
CA ASP A 195 -20.81 -6.97 20.65
C ASP A 195 -19.28 -6.79 20.77
N ILE A 196 -18.80 -6.32 21.93
CA ILE A 196 -17.38 -6.34 22.31
C ILE A 196 -17.31 -6.97 23.71
N ARG A 197 -16.52 -8.05 23.83
CA ARG A 197 -16.41 -8.86 25.05
C ARG A 197 -15.03 -8.75 25.69
N PHE A 198 -15.01 -8.95 27.01
CA PHE A 198 -13.83 -8.83 27.85
C PHE A 198 -13.74 -10.05 28.77
N GLU A 199 -12.51 -10.54 29.01
CA GLU A 199 -12.25 -11.71 29.85
C GLU A 199 -11.32 -11.33 31.02
N ILE A 200 -11.90 -11.18 32.20
CA ILE A 200 -11.12 -10.88 33.41
C ILE A 200 -10.71 -12.21 34.05
N GLN A 201 -9.42 -12.52 34.03
CA GLN A 201 -8.85 -13.69 34.70
C GLN A 201 -8.28 -13.30 36.08
N ALA A 202 -8.87 -13.85 37.14
CA ALA A 202 -8.31 -13.70 38.47
C ALA A 202 -7.07 -14.58 38.64
N LEU A 203 -5.90 -13.96 38.88
CA LEU A 203 -4.69 -14.68 39.28
C LEU A 203 -4.86 -15.31 40.68
N ASN A 204 -4.21 -16.46 40.87
CA ASN A 204 -4.49 -17.41 41.95
C ASN A 204 -4.37 -16.79 43.37
N PHE A 205 -5.48 -16.76 44.12
CA PHE A 205 -5.51 -16.19 45.47
C PHE A 205 -4.96 -17.17 46.52
N ALA A 206 -3.72 -16.95 46.94
CA ALA A 206 -3.07 -17.67 48.05
C ALA A 206 -3.63 -17.24 49.43
N GLY A 207 -4.92 -17.48 49.69
CA GLY A 207 -5.56 -17.20 50.97
C GLY A 207 -7.03 -17.60 51.02
N LYS A 208 -7.54 -17.94 52.22
CA LYS A 208 -8.98 -18.20 52.42
C LYS A 208 -9.77 -16.90 52.25
N GLN A 209 -10.53 -16.76 51.16
CA GLN A 209 -11.55 -15.72 51.06
C GLN A 209 -12.63 -15.90 52.16
N PRO A 210 -13.12 -14.82 52.77
CA PRO A 210 -14.41 -14.84 53.47
C PRO A 210 -15.53 -15.16 52.48
N SER A 211 -16.43 -16.07 52.87
CA SER A 211 -17.61 -16.42 52.08
C SER A 211 -18.50 -15.19 51.86
N GLY A 212 -18.90 -14.92 50.62
CA GLY A 212 -19.73 -13.77 50.28
C GLY A 212 -18.97 -12.48 49.92
N THR A 213 -17.63 -12.54 49.77
CA THR A 213 -16.84 -11.40 49.30
C THR A 213 -17.15 -11.08 47.83
N LYS A 214 -18.01 -10.08 47.60
CA LYS A 214 -18.29 -9.53 46.26
C LYS A 214 -17.11 -8.67 45.79
N VAL A 215 -16.75 -8.80 44.51
CA VAL A 215 -15.76 -7.93 43.83
C VAL A 215 -16.53 -7.02 42.90
N PHE A 216 -16.42 -5.71 43.09
CA PHE A 216 -17.11 -4.71 42.27
C PHE A 216 -16.12 -3.93 41.38
N PHE A 217 -16.55 -3.68 40.15
CA PHE A 217 -15.92 -2.75 39.21
C PHE A 217 -16.95 -1.65 38.93
N ASP A 218 -16.95 -0.59 39.75
CA ASP A 218 -18.09 0.34 39.82
C ASP A 218 -18.27 1.23 38.57
N ASP A 219 -17.19 1.46 37.82
CA ASP A 219 -17.20 2.20 36.55
C ASP A 219 -16.22 1.55 35.55
N ILE A 220 -16.68 1.32 34.31
CA ILE A 220 -15.84 0.97 33.14
C ILE A 220 -15.97 2.09 32.11
N THR A 221 -15.07 3.07 32.15
CA THR A 221 -15.10 4.20 31.22
C THR A 221 -14.45 3.81 29.91
N VAL A 222 -15.25 3.73 28.83
CA VAL A 222 -14.75 3.59 27.46
C VAL A 222 -14.68 4.98 26.83
N THR A 223 -13.45 5.46 26.63
CA THR A 223 -13.19 6.75 26.00
C THR A 223 -12.65 6.53 24.61
N VAL A 224 -13.39 6.98 23.60
CA VAL A 224 -12.84 7.19 22.25
C VAL A 224 -12.06 8.50 22.32
N LEU A 225 -10.75 8.42 22.19
CA LEU A 225 -9.91 9.58 22.04
C LEU A 225 -9.82 9.87 20.53
N GLU A 226 -10.48 10.95 20.09
CA GLU A 226 -10.20 11.56 18.79
C GLU A 226 -8.81 12.25 18.88
N PRO A 227 -8.08 12.45 17.78
CA PRO A 227 -6.93 13.36 17.79
C PRO A 227 -7.35 14.76 18.26
N SER A 228 -6.44 15.51 18.88
CA SER A 228 -6.74 16.84 19.45
C SER A 228 -7.15 17.90 18.42
N ASP A 229 -6.97 17.60 17.14
CA ASP A 229 -6.85 18.57 16.08
C ASP A 229 -8.11 18.52 15.21
N GLY A 230 -9.04 19.44 15.47
CA GLY A 230 -10.14 19.76 14.55
C GLY A 230 -9.68 20.41 13.24
N SER A 231 -8.38 20.37 12.93
CA SER A 231 -7.84 20.61 11.60
C SER A 231 -8.11 19.39 10.73
N ASP A 232 -9.27 19.41 10.08
CA ASP A 232 -9.51 18.69 8.83
C ASP A 232 -8.26 18.79 7.95
N SER A 233 -7.64 17.65 7.63
CA SER A 233 -6.43 17.59 6.81
C SER A 233 -6.66 18.12 5.40
N THR A 234 -7.92 18.13 4.95
CA THR A 234 -8.36 18.75 3.71
C THR A 234 -8.09 20.26 3.73
N LEU A 235 -7.08 20.69 2.98
CA LEU A 235 -6.82 22.12 2.73
C LEU A 235 -7.95 22.72 1.88
N TRP A 236 -8.40 21.97 0.87
CA TRP A 236 -9.58 22.29 0.08
C TRP A 236 -10.14 21.10 -0.71
N ARG A 237 -11.44 21.15 -1.01
CA ARG A 237 -12.12 20.30 -2.00
C ARG A 237 -12.91 21.16 -2.99
N ILE A 238 -12.96 20.71 -4.24
CA ILE A 238 -13.83 21.15 -5.32
C ILE A 238 -14.72 19.95 -5.70
N GLY A 239 -16.04 20.11 -5.67
CA GLY A 239 -16.99 18.99 -5.85
C GLY A 239 -17.25 18.19 -4.57
N LYS A 240 -17.92 17.05 -4.72
CA LYS A 240 -18.30 16.13 -3.64
C LYS A 240 -17.76 14.72 -3.90
N ASN A 241 -17.75 13.89 -2.86
CA ASN A 241 -17.54 12.44 -3.01
C ASN A 241 -18.91 11.76 -2.93
N ASP A 242 -19.74 11.94 -3.96
CA ASP A 242 -21.09 11.36 -4.04
C ASP A 242 -21.32 10.49 -5.30
N GLY A 243 -20.28 10.33 -6.13
CA GLY A 243 -20.27 9.50 -7.33
C GLY A 243 -20.82 10.19 -8.58
N SER A 244 -20.96 11.52 -8.56
CA SER A 244 -21.67 12.36 -9.53
C SER A 244 -20.80 13.52 -10.05
N SER A 245 -21.24 14.17 -11.14
CA SER A 245 -20.62 15.40 -11.64
C SER A 245 -21.65 16.52 -11.87
N ALA A 246 -22.79 16.44 -11.16
CA ALA A 246 -23.98 17.25 -11.42
C ALA A 246 -23.88 18.71 -10.94
N GLU A 247 -23.00 18.99 -9.97
CA GLU A 247 -22.67 20.35 -9.52
C GLU A 247 -21.81 21.14 -10.52
N PHE A 248 -21.22 20.48 -11.51
CA PHE A 248 -20.26 21.09 -12.42
C PHE A 248 -20.89 21.56 -13.73
N SER A 249 -20.23 22.49 -14.40
CA SER A 249 -20.59 22.85 -15.78
C SER A 249 -19.99 21.90 -16.82
N ASN A 250 -20.57 21.89 -18.03
CA ASN A 250 -19.94 21.24 -19.18
C ASN A 250 -18.56 21.86 -19.49
N TYR A 251 -17.72 21.12 -20.21
CA TYR A 251 -16.36 21.54 -20.58
C TYR A 251 -16.35 22.96 -21.18
N LYS A 252 -15.57 23.84 -20.57
CA LYS A 252 -15.34 25.22 -21.02
C LYS A 252 -13.92 25.66 -20.70
N ALA A 253 -13.32 26.45 -21.59
CA ALA A 253 -12.00 27.02 -21.36
C ALA A 253 -12.03 27.95 -20.13
N GLN A 254 -11.07 27.78 -19.21
CA GLN A 254 -10.95 28.61 -18.02
C GLN A 254 -9.92 29.71 -18.25
N THR A 255 -10.35 30.97 -18.19
CA THR A 255 -9.54 32.14 -18.60
C THR A 255 -8.67 32.73 -17.49
N ALA A 256 -8.88 32.34 -16.23
CA ALA A 256 -8.12 32.78 -15.06
C ALA A 256 -8.04 31.64 -14.01
N PRO A 257 -7.07 31.68 -13.06
CA PRO A 257 -7.06 30.75 -11.94
C PRO A 257 -8.36 30.83 -11.13
N PHE A 258 -8.95 29.67 -10.81
CA PHE A 258 -10.13 29.56 -9.97
C PHE A 258 -9.71 29.69 -8.50
N PRO A 259 -10.15 30.72 -7.76
CA PRO A 259 -9.85 30.83 -6.35
C PRO A 259 -10.68 29.82 -5.56
N ILE A 260 -10.05 29.05 -4.67
CA ILE A 260 -10.76 28.29 -3.65
C ILE A 260 -11.53 29.29 -2.76
N PRO A 261 -12.87 29.17 -2.66
CA PRO A 261 -13.64 30.06 -1.81
C PRO A 261 -13.60 29.59 -0.35
N SER A 262 -13.74 30.50 0.60
CA SER A 262 -13.63 30.19 2.04
C SER A 262 -14.79 29.33 2.58
N ASP A 263 -15.88 29.20 1.83
CA ASP A 263 -17.07 28.39 2.14
C ASP A 263 -17.03 26.99 1.51
N TRP A 264 -15.90 26.56 0.92
CA TRP A 264 -15.80 25.33 0.11
C TRP A 264 -16.38 24.08 0.79
N LYS A 265 -16.27 23.96 2.12
CA LYS A 265 -16.80 22.84 2.92
C LYS A 265 -18.33 22.69 2.84
N SER A 266 -19.02 23.80 2.66
CA SER A 266 -20.49 23.91 2.57
C SER A 266 -20.98 24.15 1.13
N LYS A 267 -20.08 24.33 0.17
CA LYS A 267 -20.41 24.73 -1.20
C LYS A 267 -20.93 23.55 -2.02
N THR A 268 -22.20 23.65 -2.45
CA THR A 268 -22.91 22.59 -3.19
C THR A 268 -22.96 22.82 -4.71
N ASP A 269 -22.86 24.07 -5.16
CA ASP A 269 -22.76 24.48 -6.55
C ASP A 269 -21.29 24.70 -6.94
N TRP A 270 -20.83 24.02 -8.00
CA TRP A 270 -19.49 24.15 -8.57
C TRP A 270 -19.53 24.47 -10.07
N THR A 271 -20.61 25.08 -10.56
CA THR A 271 -20.83 25.39 -11.98
C THR A 271 -19.84 26.42 -12.54
N SER A 272 -19.05 27.08 -11.70
CA SER A 272 -17.86 27.85 -12.11
C SER A 272 -16.79 26.94 -12.77
N VAL A 273 -16.64 25.71 -12.31
CA VAL A 273 -15.64 24.72 -12.77
C VAL A 273 -16.27 23.79 -13.83
N SER A 274 -15.44 23.29 -14.76
CA SER A 274 -15.84 22.20 -15.68
C SER A 274 -15.95 20.87 -14.94
N LYS A 275 -16.77 19.94 -15.42
CA LYS A 275 -16.90 18.56 -14.89
C LYS A 275 -15.67 17.65 -15.10
N GLY A 276 -14.57 18.21 -15.57
CA GLY A 276 -13.35 17.53 -15.99
C GLY A 276 -12.54 18.40 -16.94
N LEU A 277 -11.40 17.88 -17.42
CA LEU A 277 -10.66 18.49 -18.54
C LEU A 277 -10.95 17.75 -19.85
N ASN A 278 -10.83 18.49 -20.94
CA ASN A 278 -10.82 17.98 -22.31
C ASN A 278 -9.79 18.81 -23.09
N ALA A 279 -8.77 18.19 -23.69
CA ALA A 279 -7.66 18.92 -24.28
C ALA A 279 -8.04 19.85 -25.46
N SER A 280 -9.19 19.67 -26.11
CA SER A 280 -9.66 20.58 -27.17
C SER A 280 -10.63 21.69 -26.69
N VAL A 281 -11.13 21.64 -25.46
CA VAL A 281 -12.16 22.58 -24.95
C VAL A 281 -11.80 23.19 -23.59
N SER A 282 -11.32 22.39 -22.65
CA SER A 282 -10.87 22.79 -21.32
C SER A 282 -9.52 22.13 -21.02
N PRO A 283 -8.42 22.55 -21.69
CA PRO A 283 -7.14 21.86 -21.61
C PRO A 283 -6.42 21.99 -20.25
N ALA A 284 -6.80 22.95 -19.42
CA ALA A 284 -6.22 23.13 -18.10
C ALA A 284 -7.23 23.71 -17.08
N LEU A 285 -7.02 23.36 -15.82
CA LEU A 285 -7.63 23.96 -14.63
C LEU A 285 -6.49 24.47 -13.75
N SER A 286 -6.42 25.79 -13.55
CA SER A 286 -5.58 26.41 -12.53
C SER A 286 -6.43 26.71 -11.29
N VAL A 287 -6.01 26.22 -10.13
CA VAL A 287 -6.62 26.45 -8.81
C VAL A 287 -5.69 27.34 -7.98
N SER A 288 -6.20 28.43 -7.42
CA SER A 288 -5.46 29.33 -6.54
C SER A 288 -5.96 29.19 -5.10
N PHE A 289 -5.06 29.02 -4.14
CA PHE A 289 -5.38 28.82 -2.72
C PHE A 289 -4.30 29.44 -1.83
N THR A 290 -4.63 29.70 -0.56
CA THR A 290 -3.72 30.35 0.39
C THR A 290 -3.33 29.39 1.50
N LEU A 291 -2.04 29.29 1.78
CA LEU A 291 -1.48 28.52 2.90
C LEU A 291 -0.98 29.46 4.00
N ASN A 292 -1.49 29.31 5.22
CA ASN A 292 -0.98 30.02 6.40
C ASN A 292 0.44 29.57 6.76
N GLU A 293 0.75 28.31 6.50
CA GLU A 293 2.04 27.65 6.64
C GLU A 293 2.13 26.51 5.62
N VAL A 294 3.35 26.09 5.27
CA VAL A 294 3.54 24.94 4.37
C VAL A 294 3.53 23.66 5.22
N PRO A 295 2.67 22.67 4.91
CA PRO A 295 2.72 21.35 5.55
C PRO A 295 4.13 20.77 5.43
N CYS A 296 4.76 20.38 6.56
CA CYS A 296 6.17 19.98 6.56
C CYS A 296 6.45 18.76 5.67
N GLU A 297 5.56 17.77 5.75
CA GLU A 297 5.61 16.52 4.98
C GLU A 297 5.05 16.65 3.55
N GLY A 298 4.63 17.85 3.15
CA GLY A 298 3.99 18.12 1.86
C GLY A 298 2.48 17.89 1.87
N ALA A 299 1.91 17.73 0.68
CA ALA A 299 0.48 17.54 0.49
C ALA A 299 0.21 16.38 -0.47
N GLU A 300 -1.01 15.87 -0.49
CA GLU A 300 -1.47 14.90 -1.47
C GLU A 300 -2.70 15.43 -2.23
N LEU A 301 -2.62 15.41 -3.55
CA LEU A 301 -3.74 15.70 -4.45
C LEU A 301 -4.51 14.40 -4.69
N HIS A 302 -5.77 14.37 -4.30
CA HIS A 302 -6.73 13.32 -4.64
C HIS A 302 -7.69 13.86 -5.70
N PHE A 303 -7.98 13.10 -6.75
CA PHE A 303 -9.14 13.36 -7.59
C PHE A 303 -9.75 12.06 -8.09
N ARG A 304 -11.07 11.99 -8.03
CA ARG A 304 -11.83 10.78 -8.34
C ARG A 304 -12.46 10.89 -9.71
N ILE A 305 -12.09 9.99 -10.61
CA ILE A 305 -12.58 9.91 -11.97
C ILE A 305 -13.82 9.02 -12.01
N LEU A 306 -14.85 9.50 -12.73
CA LEU A 306 -16.13 8.82 -12.92
C LEU A 306 -16.29 8.22 -14.32
N ASP A 307 -15.61 8.81 -15.30
CA ASP A 307 -15.52 8.32 -16.68
C ASP A 307 -14.30 8.95 -17.37
N ALA A 308 -13.73 8.25 -18.35
CA ALA A 308 -12.64 8.74 -19.19
C ALA A 308 -12.62 8.01 -20.53
N TYR A 309 -12.10 8.69 -21.56
CA TYR A 309 -11.97 8.11 -22.89
C TYR A 309 -10.82 7.10 -22.99
N ARG A 310 -10.98 6.07 -23.82
CA ARG A 310 -10.01 4.98 -24.02
C ARG A 310 -8.67 5.36 -24.69
N SER A 311 -8.35 6.64 -24.84
CA SER A 311 -7.06 7.11 -25.37
C SER A 311 -5.92 7.09 -24.34
N ILE A 312 -6.27 6.84 -23.07
CA ILE A 312 -5.43 7.07 -21.89
C ILE A 312 -5.01 8.54 -21.78
N PRO A 313 -5.95 9.44 -21.39
CA PRO A 313 -5.64 10.81 -21.02
C PRO A 313 -4.59 10.86 -19.91
N GLN A 314 -3.76 11.89 -19.94
CA GLN A 314 -2.71 12.09 -18.94
C GLN A 314 -2.92 13.43 -18.25
N VAL A 315 -2.76 13.48 -16.93
CA VAL A 315 -2.87 14.72 -16.15
C VAL A 315 -1.46 15.16 -15.74
N ALA A 316 -0.95 16.22 -16.36
CA ALA A 316 0.27 16.87 -15.91
C ALA A 316 -0.10 17.88 -14.81
N VAL A 317 0.46 17.71 -13.61
CA VAL A 317 0.13 18.53 -12.44
C VAL A 317 1.34 19.39 -12.07
N PHE A 318 1.13 20.70 -12.00
CA PHE A 318 2.15 21.69 -11.66
C PHE A 318 1.77 22.41 -10.36
N SER A 319 2.65 22.41 -9.36
CA SER A 319 2.54 23.25 -8.17
C SER A 319 3.53 24.41 -8.29
N ASN A 320 3.01 25.65 -8.29
CA ASN A 320 3.80 26.87 -8.42
C ASN A 320 4.77 26.80 -9.62
N GLN A 321 4.20 26.52 -10.81
CA GLN A 321 4.86 26.30 -12.12
C GLN A 321 5.83 25.11 -12.22
N ILE A 322 6.12 24.38 -11.14
CA ILE A 322 6.98 23.18 -11.19
C ILE A 322 6.10 21.93 -11.26
N MET A 323 6.41 21.01 -12.19
CA MET A 323 5.68 19.76 -12.32
C MET A 323 5.90 18.88 -11.09
N ALA A 324 4.82 18.56 -10.38
CA ALA A 324 4.81 17.61 -9.26
C ALA A 324 4.74 16.16 -9.77
N GLY A 325 3.99 15.93 -10.86
CA GLY A 325 3.91 14.61 -11.48
C GLY A 325 3.07 14.56 -12.75
N LEU A 326 3.15 13.41 -13.42
CA LEU A 326 2.26 13.00 -14.50
C LEU A 326 1.40 11.83 -14.00
N ILE A 327 0.14 11.78 -14.38
CA ILE A 327 -0.81 10.74 -13.96
C ILE A 327 -1.44 10.13 -15.22
N GLN A 328 -1.53 8.80 -15.28
CA GLN A 328 -2.24 8.09 -16.33
C GLN A 328 -3.67 7.80 -15.88
N VAL A 329 -4.67 8.25 -16.64
CA VAL A 329 -6.08 7.96 -16.36
C VAL A 329 -6.53 6.85 -17.30
N ALA A 330 -6.86 5.69 -16.73
CA ALA A 330 -7.52 4.63 -17.49
C ALA A 330 -8.98 5.00 -17.76
N GLY A 331 -9.48 4.59 -18.91
CA GLY A 331 -10.81 4.95 -19.39
C GLY A 331 -11.30 3.95 -20.43
N ILE A 332 -12.62 3.77 -20.49
CA ILE A 332 -13.26 2.81 -21.40
C ILE A 332 -14.30 3.49 -22.32
N ASN A 333 -14.57 4.79 -22.18
CA ASN A 333 -15.49 5.49 -23.06
C ASN A 333 -14.97 5.48 -24.51
N GLY A 334 -15.88 5.41 -25.48
CA GLY A 334 -15.57 5.24 -26.90
C GLY A 334 -15.29 3.80 -27.36
N SER A 335 -15.31 2.81 -26.46
CA SER A 335 -15.22 1.39 -26.82
C SER A 335 -16.56 0.82 -27.29
N GLY A 336 -17.65 1.20 -26.60
CA GLY A 336 -18.95 0.55 -26.68
C GLY A 336 -19.12 -0.63 -25.71
N ALA A 337 -18.21 -0.80 -24.74
CA ALA A 337 -18.19 -1.92 -23.80
C ALA A 337 -19.45 -2.02 -22.90
N VAL A 338 -19.91 -3.26 -22.69
CA VAL A 338 -21.11 -3.57 -21.90
C VAL A 338 -20.94 -4.79 -20.98
N ASP A 339 -21.75 -4.84 -19.92
CA ASP A 339 -21.85 -5.97 -18.98
C ASP A 339 -22.47 -7.22 -19.66
N SER A 340 -22.69 -8.29 -18.88
CA SER A 340 -23.37 -9.51 -19.36
C SER A 340 -24.86 -9.32 -19.64
N ALA A 341 -25.45 -8.19 -19.23
CA ALA A 341 -26.85 -7.80 -19.43
C ALA A 341 -26.99 -6.63 -20.44
N GLU A 342 -25.96 -6.36 -21.25
CA GLU A 342 -25.91 -5.32 -22.29
C GLU A 342 -26.04 -3.87 -21.78
N LYS A 343 -25.76 -3.61 -20.50
CA LYS A 343 -25.67 -2.25 -19.92
C LYS A 343 -24.28 -1.66 -20.15
N PRO A 344 -24.14 -0.33 -20.38
CA PRO A 344 -22.84 0.32 -20.47
C PRO A 344 -21.99 0.12 -19.22
N LEU A 345 -20.72 -0.27 -19.40
CA LEU A 345 -19.74 -0.31 -18.31
C LEU A 345 -19.17 1.10 -18.06
N ALA A 346 -18.76 1.34 -16.81
CA ALA A 346 -17.98 2.50 -16.41
C ALA A 346 -16.77 2.04 -15.57
N TYR A 347 -15.65 2.74 -15.68
CA TYR A 347 -14.50 2.57 -14.80
C TYR A 347 -14.37 3.84 -13.93
N LYS A 348 -14.34 3.65 -12.61
CA LYS A 348 -14.21 4.73 -11.62
C LYS A 348 -12.99 4.49 -10.76
N ASN A 349 -12.18 5.52 -10.50
CA ASN A 349 -10.96 5.37 -9.70
C ASN A 349 -10.48 6.70 -9.12
N THR A 350 -9.97 6.69 -7.89
CA THR A 350 -9.32 7.83 -7.24
C THR A 350 -7.81 7.81 -7.48
N TYR A 351 -7.34 8.79 -8.25
CA TYR A 351 -5.92 9.00 -8.49
C TYR A 351 -5.34 9.93 -7.41
N ARG A 352 -4.14 9.60 -6.95
CA ARG A 352 -3.43 10.24 -5.83
C ARG A 352 -2.07 10.75 -6.30
N LEU A 353 -1.66 11.96 -5.92
CA LEU A 353 -0.35 12.52 -6.25
C LEU A 353 0.29 13.24 -5.08
N PHE A 354 1.50 12.81 -4.70
CA PHE A 354 2.34 13.50 -3.72
C PHE A 354 2.86 14.84 -4.28
N ILE A 355 2.78 15.89 -3.46
CA ILE A 355 3.32 17.22 -3.74
C ILE A 355 4.30 17.57 -2.60
N PRO A 356 5.63 17.54 -2.86
CA PRO A 356 6.63 17.90 -1.86
C PRO A 356 6.43 19.31 -1.31
N SER A 357 6.76 19.51 -0.04
CA SER A 357 6.70 20.82 0.64
C SER A 357 7.53 21.91 -0.04
N SER A 358 8.61 21.56 -0.74
CA SER A 358 9.43 22.47 -1.56
C SER A 358 8.75 22.95 -2.86
N LEU A 359 7.63 22.34 -3.27
CA LEU A 359 6.79 22.81 -4.38
C LEU A 359 5.63 23.69 -3.91
N LEU A 360 5.42 23.83 -2.60
CA LEU A 360 4.44 24.70 -1.94
C LEU A 360 5.14 25.95 -1.36
N GLN A 361 4.37 26.97 -1.02
CA GLN A 361 4.87 28.18 -0.35
C GLN A 361 3.86 28.76 0.64
N LYS A 362 4.31 29.59 1.59
CA LYS A 362 3.40 30.36 2.46
C LYS A 362 2.75 31.49 1.67
N GLY A 363 1.47 31.77 1.93
CA GLY A 363 0.66 32.69 1.15
C GLY A 363 0.01 32.01 -0.06
N THR A 364 -0.17 32.75 -1.15
CA THR A 364 -0.85 32.26 -2.36
C THR A 364 -0.03 31.19 -3.08
N ASN A 365 -0.68 30.08 -3.41
CA ASN A 365 -0.18 28.99 -4.24
C ASN A 365 -1.05 28.86 -5.50
N THR A 366 -0.51 28.24 -6.54
CA THR A 366 -1.30 27.79 -7.69
C THR A 366 -1.00 26.35 -8.03
N LEU A 367 -2.05 25.52 -8.09
CA LEU A 367 -2.00 24.15 -8.60
C LEU A 367 -2.66 24.14 -9.99
N ARG A 368 -1.89 23.78 -11.03
CA ARG A 368 -2.36 23.73 -12.42
C ARG A 368 -2.39 22.29 -12.91
N LEU A 369 -3.58 21.78 -13.22
CA LEU A 369 -3.78 20.50 -13.89
C LEU A 369 -3.91 20.76 -15.39
N GLU A 370 -3.21 19.99 -16.21
CA GLU A 370 -3.19 20.11 -17.67
C GLU A 370 -3.47 18.75 -18.32
N ALA A 371 -4.41 18.69 -19.25
CA ALA A 371 -4.69 17.51 -20.07
C ALA A 371 -3.58 17.33 -21.11
N TYR A 372 -2.70 16.36 -20.89
CA TYR A 372 -1.51 16.15 -21.68
C TYR A 372 -1.63 14.98 -22.66
N ARG A 373 -1.35 15.26 -23.94
CA ARG A 373 -1.38 14.29 -25.04
C ARG A 373 -0.21 13.30 -25.09
N GLY A 374 0.84 13.52 -24.30
CA GLY A 374 2.08 12.74 -24.40
C GLY A 374 3.05 13.29 -25.46
N HIS A 375 4.33 12.94 -25.33
CA HIS A 375 5.39 13.50 -26.17
C HIS A 375 5.31 13.09 -27.66
N LEU A 376 4.73 11.92 -27.97
CA LEU A 376 4.67 11.35 -29.33
C LEU A 376 3.46 11.81 -30.15
N ALA A 377 2.41 12.35 -29.51
CA ALA A 377 1.15 12.71 -30.16
C ALA A 377 1.04 14.20 -30.49
N ASP A 378 0.34 14.52 -31.58
CA ASP A 378 -0.08 15.86 -31.98
C ASP A 378 -1.51 16.21 -31.52
N SER A 379 -1.96 17.43 -31.83
CA SER A 379 -3.27 17.96 -31.41
C SER A 379 -4.49 17.28 -32.03
N THR A 380 -4.34 16.37 -33.00
CA THR A 380 -5.45 15.53 -33.50
C THR A 380 -6.04 14.68 -32.37
N GLY A 381 -5.22 14.30 -31.38
CA GLY A 381 -5.64 13.60 -30.16
C GLY A 381 -6.52 14.41 -29.21
N ASP A 382 -6.52 15.74 -29.30
CA ASP A 382 -7.03 16.60 -28.22
C ASP A 382 -8.53 16.42 -27.93
N ALA A 383 -9.34 16.16 -28.96
CA ALA A 383 -10.78 15.92 -28.81
C ALA A 383 -11.12 14.64 -28.03
N TYR A 384 -10.15 13.72 -27.92
CA TYR A 384 -10.30 12.41 -27.30
C TYR A 384 -9.63 12.34 -25.92
N LEU A 385 -8.82 13.34 -25.57
CA LEU A 385 -8.10 13.40 -24.29
C LEU A 385 -8.95 14.11 -23.24
N TRP A 386 -9.93 13.39 -22.69
CA TRP A 386 -10.87 13.92 -21.69
C TRP A 386 -11.25 12.91 -20.61
N TRP A 387 -11.70 13.45 -19.48
CA TRP A 387 -12.25 12.71 -18.34
C TRP A 387 -13.38 13.49 -17.65
N VAL A 388 -14.08 12.84 -16.73
CA VAL A 388 -15.09 13.41 -15.83
C VAL A 388 -14.71 13.08 -14.38
N TRP A 389 -14.82 14.04 -13.47
CA TRP A 389 -14.52 13.86 -12.04
C TRP A 389 -15.73 14.01 -11.12
N ASP A 390 -15.61 13.42 -9.94
CA ASP A 390 -16.47 13.55 -8.76
C ASP A 390 -16.01 14.76 -7.92
N TYR A 391 -14.72 14.76 -7.57
CA TYR A 391 -14.05 15.86 -6.87
C TYR A 391 -12.57 15.98 -7.23
N LEU A 392 -12.00 17.13 -6.89
CA LEU A 392 -10.58 17.34 -6.64
C LEU A 392 -10.40 17.79 -5.18
N GLN A 393 -9.36 17.29 -4.52
CA GLN A 393 -9.08 17.52 -3.11
C GLN A 393 -7.58 17.61 -2.88
N LEU A 394 -7.15 18.53 -2.01
CA LEU A 394 -5.76 18.64 -1.58
C LEU A 394 -5.70 18.51 -0.06
N ASP A 395 -4.95 17.51 0.42
CA ASP A 395 -4.80 17.20 1.83
C ASP A 395 -3.38 17.51 2.31
N ALA A 396 -3.25 18.13 3.49
CA ALA A 396 -1.98 18.32 4.16
C ALA A 396 -1.53 17.02 4.84
N LEU A 397 -0.34 16.52 4.49
CA LEU A 397 0.20 15.31 5.09
C LEU A 397 0.66 15.59 6.53
N GLN A 398 0.11 14.82 7.47
CA GLN A 398 0.39 14.91 8.91
C GLN A 398 1.55 14.00 9.36
N GLN A 399 2.02 13.14 8.46
CA GLN A 399 3.14 12.22 8.62
C GLN A 399 3.90 12.12 7.29
N PRO A 400 5.19 11.74 7.29
CA PRO A 400 5.96 11.55 6.05
C PRO A 400 5.23 10.58 5.13
N ALA A 401 5.08 10.93 3.85
CA ALA A 401 4.46 10.03 2.88
C ALA A 401 5.22 8.69 2.84
N VAL A 402 4.49 7.57 2.95
CA VAL A 402 5.06 6.22 2.86
C VAL A 402 5.74 6.01 1.50
N GLU A 403 5.17 6.61 0.45
CA GLU A 403 5.76 6.72 -0.89
C GLU A 403 5.27 8.00 -1.60
N PRO A 404 6.08 8.64 -2.47
CA PRO A 404 5.53 9.55 -3.47
C PRO A 404 4.68 8.78 -4.50
N ILE A 405 3.37 8.73 -4.29
CA ILE A 405 2.43 8.12 -5.26
C ILE A 405 2.30 9.05 -6.48
N HIS A 406 2.28 8.47 -7.69
CA HIS A 406 2.12 9.19 -8.96
C HIS A 406 0.92 8.62 -9.75
N GLY A 407 -0.28 9.03 -9.34
CA GLY A 407 -1.54 8.48 -9.82
C GLY A 407 -1.97 7.26 -9.00
N ARG A 408 -1.19 6.18 -9.08
CA ARG A 408 -1.39 4.92 -8.33
C ARG A 408 -0.06 4.36 -7.86
N TYR A 409 -0.12 3.45 -6.90
CA TYR A 409 0.99 2.58 -6.54
C TYR A 409 0.99 1.41 -7.52
N VAL A 410 2.04 1.27 -8.34
CA VAL A 410 2.13 0.24 -9.39
C VAL A 410 3.53 -0.32 -9.49
N HIS A 411 3.65 -1.64 -9.55
CA HIS A 411 4.91 -2.33 -9.82
C HIS A 411 5.08 -2.55 -11.32
N LEU A 412 6.31 -2.36 -11.83
CA LEU A 412 6.65 -2.56 -13.23
C LEU A 412 7.91 -3.43 -13.37
N GLY A 413 7.86 -4.45 -14.23
CA GLY A 413 9.00 -5.31 -14.52
C GLY A 413 8.82 -6.14 -15.79
N THR A 414 9.36 -7.36 -15.82
CA THR A 414 9.46 -8.17 -17.05
C THR A 414 9.68 -9.66 -16.73
N ASN A 415 9.86 -10.50 -17.76
CA ASN A 415 10.40 -11.84 -17.66
C ASN A 415 11.83 -11.89 -18.25
N MET A 416 12.74 -12.66 -17.65
CA MET A 416 14.06 -12.95 -18.24
C MET A 416 14.20 -14.45 -18.52
N LEU A 417 13.95 -14.83 -19.78
CA LEU A 417 14.03 -16.21 -20.24
C LEU A 417 15.22 -16.43 -21.18
N ASN A 418 15.83 -17.62 -21.06
CA ASN A 418 16.69 -18.21 -22.08
C ASN A 418 16.17 -19.63 -22.37
N ASN A 419 15.07 -19.76 -23.13
CA ASN A 419 14.42 -21.04 -23.45
C ASN A 419 14.09 -21.93 -22.22
N PHE A 420 13.70 -21.29 -21.11
CA PHE A 420 13.46 -21.88 -19.78
C PHE A 420 14.68 -22.54 -19.12
N ALA A 421 15.89 -22.21 -19.59
CA ALA A 421 17.14 -22.57 -18.92
C ALA A 421 17.64 -21.42 -18.05
N TYR A 422 18.07 -21.76 -16.83
CA TYR A 422 18.82 -20.86 -15.95
C TYR A 422 20.18 -21.48 -15.66
N ASN A 423 21.22 -20.68 -15.81
CA ASN A 423 22.60 -20.99 -15.44
C ASN A 423 23.26 -19.72 -14.88
N ASP A 424 24.51 -19.84 -14.44
CA ASP A 424 25.23 -18.74 -13.80
C ASP A 424 25.46 -17.54 -14.76
N ASP A 425 25.52 -17.79 -16.08
CA ASP A 425 25.61 -16.75 -17.10
C ASP A 425 24.32 -15.97 -17.30
N VAL A 426 23.15 -16.61 -17.16
CA VAL A 426 21.83 -15.94 -17.09
C VAL A 426 21.71 -15.16 -15.78
N ILE A 427 22.11 -15.77 -14.65
CA ILE A 427 22.09 -15.11 -13.32
C ILE A 427 22.96 -13.85 -13.31
N ARG A 428 24.15 -13.88 -13.91
CA ARG A 428 25.05 -12.72 -14.07
C ARG A 428 24.37 -11.49 -14.67
N GLN A 429 23.37 -11.67 -15.53
CA GLN A 429 22.67 -10.55 -16.17
C GLN A 429 21.67 -9.84 -15.21
N TYR A 430 21.10 -10.55 -14.23
CA TYR A 430 20.00 -10.04 -13.38
C TYR A 430 20.32 -8.69 -12.72
N PRO A 431 21.43 -8.53 -11.96
CA PRO A 431 21.71 -7.26 -11.30
C PRO A 431 21.87 -6.11 -12.29
N GLN A 432 22.66 -6.31 -13.34
CA GLN A 432 23.03 -5.23 -14.27
C GLN A 432 21.81 -4.79 -15.10
N LEU A 433 21.04 -5.74 -15.64
CA LEU A 433 19.91 -5.41 -16.52
C LEU A 433 18.70 -4.90 -15.76
N THR A 434 18.41 -5.36 -14.53
CA THR A 434 17.28 -4.81 -13.74
C THR A 434 17.55 -3.39 -13.25
N LYS A 435 18.81 -3.03 -12.97
CA LYS A 435 19.24 -1.64 -12.74
C LYS A 435 19.14 -0.78 -14.01
N TRP A 436 19.56 -1.30 -15.17
CA TRP A 436 19.43 -0.58 -16.45
C TRP A 436 17.98 -0.45 -16.92
N MET A 437 17.09 -1.40 -16.59
CA MET A 437 15.63 -1.25 -16.75
C MET A 437 15.02 -0.25 -15.76
N GLY A 438 15.68 0.01 -14.61
CA GLY A 438 15.23 0.96 -13.59
C GLY A 438 14.24 0.37 -12.58
N ILE A 439 14.17 -0.96 -12.48
CA ILE A 439 13.19 -1.69 -11.66
C ILE A 439 13.78 -2.28 -10.37
N ALA A 440 15.10 -2.36 -10.26
CA ALA A 440 15.78 -2.90 -9.08
C ALA A 440 15.49 -2.14 -7.78
N TYR A 441 15.63 -2.84 -6.65
CA TYR A 441 15.57 -2.35 -5.26
C TYR A 441 14.20 -1.88 -4.73
N SER A 442 13.19 -1.76 -5.58
CA SER A 442 11.87 -1.18 -5.23
C SER A 442 10.73 -2.19 -5.01
N GLY A 443 10.97 -3.50 -4.91
CA GLY A 443 9.92 -4.51 -4.76
C GLY A 443 9.20 -4.89 -6.07
N ASN A 444 9.72 -4.43 -7.22
CA ASN A 444 9.12 -4.64 -8.53
C ASN A 444 9.04 -6.11 -8.92
N TRP A 445 8.00 -6.43 -9.69
CA TRP A 445 7.65 -7.80 -10.02
C TRP A 445 8.42 -8.33 -11.22
N MET A 446 8.75 -9.61 -11.18
CA MET A 446 9.33 -10.35 -12.29
C MET A 446 8.58 -11.66 -12.44
N ARG A 447 8.14 -11.97 -13.65
CA ARG A 447 7.59 -13.30 -13.95
C ARG A 447 8.73 -14.28 -14.17
N ILE A 448 8.56 -15.53 -13.72
CA ILE A 448 9.60 -16.56 -13.83
C ILE A 448 8.96 -17.94 -14.07
N GLY A 449 9.43 -18.63 -15.11
CA GLY A 449 8.90 -19.93 -15.54
C GLY A 449 9.72 -21.10 -15.02
N PHE A 450 9.11 -21.91 -14.16
CA PHE A 450 9.64 -23.15 -13.59
C PHE A 450 8.75 -24.35 -13.95
N TRP A 451 8.28 -24.40 -15.19
CA TRP A 451 7.37 -25.44 -15.71
C TRP A 451 7.90 -26.86 -15.49
N SER A 452 7.04 -27.75 -14.97
CA SER A 452 7.30 -29.16 -14.69
C SER A 452 8.02 -29.92 -15.83
N ASP A 453 7.53 -29.82 -17.07
CA ASP A 453 8.15 -30.47 -18.25
C ASP A 453 9.51 -29.90 -18.68
N THR A 454 9.98 -28.81 -18.07
CA THR A 454 11.32 -28.25 -18.32
C THR A 454 12.28 -28.39 -17.12
N GLN A 455 11.92 -29.14 -16.08
CA GLN A 455 12.60 -29.17 -14.78
C GLN A 455 14.13 -29.36 -14.83
N SER A 456 14.65 -30.17 -15.76
CA SER A 456 16.09 -30.40 -15.91
C SER A 456 16.89 -29.16 -16.36
N LYS A 457 16.22 -28.15 -16.91
CA LYS A 457 16.85 -26.89 -17.37
C LYS A 457 16.92 -25.80 -16.30
N TRP A 458 16.03 -25.83 -15.30
CA TRP A 458 15.91 -24.75 -14.30
C TRP A 458 16.24 -25.18 -12.87
N ARG A 459 15.92 -26.42 -12.45
CA ARG A 459 16.05 -26.84 -11.05
C ARG A 459 17.47 -26.69 -10.45
N PRO A 460 18.57 -26.93 -11.19
CA PRO A 460 19.92 -26.76 -10.64
C PRO A 460 20.27 -25.31 -10.21
N HIS A 461 19.63 -24.29 -10.79
CA HIS A 461 19.95 -22.88 -10.54
C HIS A 461 18.78 -22.05 -9.97
N ALA A 462 17.56 -22.61 -9.85
CA ALA A 462 16.35 -21.87 -9.47
C ALA A 462 16.45 -21.15 -8.11
N ARG A 463 17.04 -21.78 -7.09
CA ARG A 463 17.32 -21.12 -5.80
C ARG A 463 18.23 -19.91 -5.99
N SER A 464 19.32 -20.04 -6.73
CA SER A 464 20.26 -18.96 -7.02
C SER A 464 19.63 -17.79 -7.78
N VAL A 465 18.71 -18.05 -8.71
CA VAL A 465 17.94 -17.00 -9.40
C VAL A 465 17.02 -16.27 -8.41
N LEU A 466 16.24 -17.00 -7.63
CA LEU A 466 15.29 -16.44 -6.66
C LEU A 466 16.01 -15.68 -5.51
N GLU A 467 17.17 -16.15 -5.06
CA GLU A 467 18.01 -15.45 -4.09
C GLU A 467 18.63 -14.18 -4.70
N THR A 468 19.03 -14.20 -5.97
CA THR A 468 19.49 -13.00 -6.69
C THR A 468 18.36 -11.96 -6.80
N MET A 469 17.13 -12.39 -7.09
CA MET A 469 15.95 -11.52 -7.09
C MET A 469 15.65 -10.95 -5.70
N LYS A 470 15.73 -11.76 -4.64
CA LYS A 470 15.57 -11.34 -3.24
C LYS A 470 16.62 -10.30 -2.81
N GLN A 471 17.88 -10.45 -3.23
CA GLN A 471 18.96 -9.46 -3.01
C GLN A 471 18.73 -8.15 -3.77
N LEU A 472 18.11 -8.21 -4.94
CA LEU A 472 17.72 -7.05 -5.75
C LEU A 472 16.40 -6.44 -5.28
N ASN A 473 15.77 -6.96 -4.22
CA ASN A 473 14.41 -6.63 -3.78
C ASN A 473 13.42 -6.63 -4.96
N LEU A 474 13.39 -7.75 -5.69
CA LEU A 474 12.45 -8.05 -6.77
C LEU A 474 11.51 -9.16 -6.33
N THR A 475 10.28 -9.12 -6.82
CA THR A 475 9.17 -9.97 -6.40
C THR A 475 8.87 -11.02 -7.47
N PRO A 476 9.17 -12.31 -7.24
CA PRO A 476 8.83 -13.38 -8.18
C PRO A 476 7.33 -13.68 -8.20
N LEU A 477 6.74 -13.62 -9.40
CA LEU A 477 5.55 -14.38 -9.78
C LEU A 477 6.02 -15.67 -10.44
N VAL A 478 5.87 -16.80 -9.75
CA VAL A 478 6.28 -18.11 -10.30
C VAL A 478 5.13 -18.74 -11.10
N ASP A 479 5.45 -19.23 -12.28
CA ASP A 479 4.59 -20.15 -13.04
C ASP A 479 5.28 -21.52 -13.08
N ILE A 480 4.56 -22.57 -12.69
CA ILE A 480 5.13 -23.89 -12.35
C ILE A 480 4.48 -25.06 -13.09
N PHE A 481 3.26 -24.89 -13.60
CA PHE A 481 2.51 -26.00 -14.20
C PHE A 481 2.74 -26.06 -15.70
N GLY A 482 3.66 -26.94 -16.11
CA GLY A 482 4.01 -27.15 -17.51
C GLY A 482 2.94 -27.88 -18.30
N SER A 483 3.16 -28.00 -19.60
CA SER A 483 2.20 -28.63 -20.51
C SER A 483 2.02 -30.15 -20.30
N ASP A 484 2.85 -30.77 -19.46
CA ASP A 484 2.64 -32.12 -18.94
C ASP A 484 1.48 -32.19 -17.94
N ILE A 485 1.19 -31.10 -17.24
CA ILE A 485 0.08 -30.96 -16.28
C ILE A 485 -1.14 -30.35 -16.96
N THR A 486 -0.99 -29.19 -17.59
CA THR A 486 -2.13 -28.37 -18.05
C THR A 486 -2.77 -28.83 -19.36
N VAL A 487 -1.98 -29.46 -20.25
CA VAL A 487 -2.45 -29.97 -21.56
C VAL A 487 -2.57 -31.51 -21.58
N ARG A 488 -1.57 -32.22 -21.02
CA ARG A 488 -1.39 -33.67 -21.27
C ARG A 488 -1.96 -34.59 -20.18
N ASP A 489 -2.23 -34.12 -18.96
CA ASP A 489 -2.72 -34.97 -17.89
C ASP A 489 -4.26 -35.15 -17.98
N PRO A 490 -4.78 -36.40 -18.10
CA PRO A 490 -6.21 -36.65 -18.28
C PRO A 490 -7.02 -36.48 -16.98
N ASP A 491 -6.41 -36.63 -15.81
CA ASP A 491 -7.10 -36.39 -14.53
C ASP A 491 -7.30 -34.89 -14.33
N ILE A 492 -6.29 -34.06 -14.65
CA ILE A 492 -6.40 -32.60 -14.68
C ILE A 492 -7.47 -32.17 -15.69
N ALA A 493 -7.49 -32.72 -16.90
CA ALA A 493 -8.53 -32.45 -17.89
C ALA A 493 -9.94 -32.84 -17.42
N ALA A 494 -10.05 -33.82 -16.51
CA ALA A 494 -11.30 -34.22 -15.84
C ALA A 494 -11.61 -33.45 -14.55
N GLY A 495 -10.79 -32.46 -14.15
CA GLY A 495 -10.97 -31.64 -12.95
C GLY A 495 -10.46 -32.26 -11.65
N ASN A 496 -9.51 -33.20 -11.72
CA ASN A 496 -8.91 -33.87 -10.56
C ASN A 496 -7.40 -33.60 -10.52
N VAL A 497 -6.84 -33.24 -9.37
CA VAL A 497 -5.38 -33.09 -9.22
C VAL A 497 -4.77 -34.44 -8.79
N PRO A 498 -4.01 -35.13 -9.65
CA PRO A 498 -3.47 -36.46 -9.36
C PRO A 498 -2.30 -36.40 -8.36
N PRO A 499 -1.92 -37.53 -7.73
CA PRO A 499 -0.90 -37.55 -6.68
C PRO A 499 0.47 -37.00 -7.10
N TRP A 500 0.86 -37.19 -8.37
CA TRP A 500 2.17 -36.76 -8.87
C TRP A 500 2.28 -35.22 -8.99
N VAL A 501 1.20 -34.54 -9.38
CA VAL A 501 1.14 -33.06 -9.41
C VAL A 501 1.24 -32.48 -7.99
N LYS A 502 0.62 -33.15 -7.01
CA LYS A 502 0.72 -32.78 -5.60
C LYS A 502 2.15 -32.92 -5.10
N GLN A 503 2.82 -34.04 -5.38
CA GLN A 503 4.22 -34.28 -5.05
C GLN A 503 5.18 -33.29 -5.73
N TYR A 504 4.95 -32.94 -7.00
CA TYR A 504 5.71 -31.91 -7.71
C TYR A 504 5.59 -30.54 -6.99
N TYR A 505 4.36 -30.13 -6.68
CA TYR A 505 4.08 -28.86 -6.01
C TYR A 505 4.64 -28.82 -4.57
N GLU A 506 4.44 -29.89 -3.79
CA GLU A 506 4.97 -30.03 -2.43
C GLU A 506 6.50 -30.02 -2.41
N GLY A 507 7.14 -30.66 -3.40
CA GLY A 507 8.59 -30.56 -3.61
C GLY A 507 9.04 -29.14 -3.97
N PHE A 508 8.31 -28.43 -4.84
CA PHE A 508 8.64 -27.04 -5.19
C PHE A 508 8.49 -26.07 -4.00
N ILE A 509 7.44 -26.23 -3.20
CA ILE A 509 7.22 -25.47 -1.95
C ILE A 509 8.30 -25.79 -0.91
N THR A 510 8.76 -27.04 -0.82
CA THR A 510 9.84 -27.45 0.08
C THR A 510 11.19 -26.88 -0.34
N ASP A 511 11.53 -26.93 -1.64
CA ASP A 511 12.82 -26.50 -2.17
C ASP A 511 12.97 -24.97 -2.25
N PHE A 512 11.88 -24.22 -2.46
CA PHE A 512 11.92 -22.78 -2.81
C PHE A 512 10.90 -21.88 -2.08
N GLY A 513 10.05 -22.43 -1.21
CA GLY A 513 8.93 -21.71 -0.58
C GLY A 513 9.32 -20.55 0.36
N ASP A 514 10.60 -20.42 0.71
CA ASP A 514 11.19 -19.31 1.47
C ASP A 514 11.58 -18.08 0.61
N LEU A 515 11.41 -18.16 -0.73
CA LEU A 515 11.92 -17.15 -1.66
C LEU A 515 10.86 -16.49 -2.56
N PHE A 516 9.66 -17.06 -2.69
CA PHE A 516 8.56 -16.45 -3.47
C PHE A 516 7.27 -16.31 -2.64
N GLN A 517 6.36 -15.44 -3.08
CA GLN A 517 5.04 -15.29 -2.44
C GLN A 517 3.86 -15.29 -3.41
N TYR A 518 4.07 -15.25 -4.74
CA TYR A 518 3.00 -15.31 -5.74
C TYR A 518 3.17 -16.51 -6.67
N VAL A 519 2.10 -17.24 -6.94
CA VAL A 519 2.03 -18.31 -7.95
C VAL A 519 0.90 -18.01 -8.94
N GLU A 520 1.19 -18.16 -10.23
CA GLU A 520 0.20 -18.11 -11.31
C GLU A 520 -0.50 -19.47 -11.44
N VAL A 521 -1.82 -19.49 -11.58
CA VAL A 521 -2.60 -20.74 -11.67
C VAL A 521 -2.33 -21.51 -12.96
N ASP A 522 -2.23 -20.79 -14.08
CA ASP A 522 -2.18 -21.35 -15.44
C ASP A 522 -1.78 -20.25 -16.44
N ASN A 523 -1.20 -20.62 -17.57
CA ASN A 523 -0.82 -19.68 -18.64
C ASN A 523 -1.73 -19.88 -19.86
N GLU A 524 -2.47 -18.83 -20.25
CA GLU A 524 -3.28 -18.77 -21.48
C GLU A 524 -4.22 -19.96 -21.72
N PRO A 525 -5.09 -20.32 -20.76
CA PRO A 525 -5.88 -21.56 -20.80
C PRO A 525 -6.65 -21.79 -22.11
N GLY A 526 -7.42 -20.82 -22.60
CA GLY A 526 -8.15 -20.94 -23.85
C GLY A 526 -7.30 -20.76 -25.11
N GLY A 527 -6.07 -20.26 -24.98
CA GLY A 527 -5.07 -20.20 -26.06
C GLY A 527 -4.44 -21.57 -26.31
N TYR A 528 -4.09 -22.28 -25.24
CA TYR A 528 -3.53 -23.64 -25.27
C TYR A 528 -4.57 -24.76 -25.11
N ASN A 529 -5.87 -24.42 -25.08
CA ASN A 529 -7.00 -25.35 -24.99
C ASN A 529 -7.00 -26.20 -23.68
N HIS A 530 -6.59 -25.60 -22.57
CA HIS A 530 -6.75 -26.16 -21.22
C HIS A 530 -8.24 -26.14 -20.83
N THR A 531 -8.65 -27.10 -20.00
CA THR A 531 -10.06 -27.24 -19.58
C THR A 531 -10.39 -26.34 -18.39
N LEU A 532 -11.58 -25.74 -18.39
CA LEU A 532 -12.14 -25.03 -17.23
C LEU A 532 -12.10 -25.90 -15.95
N ALA A 533 -12.37 -27.20 -16.08
CA ALA A 533 -12.33 -28.14 -14.97
C ALA A 533 -10.92 -28.24 -14.35
N GLY A 534 -9.88 -28.38 -15.18
CA GLY A 534 -8.48 -28.43 -14.76
C GLY A 534 -7.99 -27.12 -14.14
N THR A 535 -8.28 -25.98 -14.78
CA THR A 535 -7.88 -24.67 -14.26
C THR A 535 -8.56 -24.35 -12.90
N ILE A 536 -9.84 -24.73 -12.73
CA ILE A 536 -10.52 -24.68 -11.41
C ILE A 536 -9.85 -25.64 -10.41
N ALA A 537 -9.54 -26.88 -10.82
CA ALA A 537 -8.94 -27.88 -9.93
C ALA A 537 -7.57 -27.46 -9.40
N LEU A 538 -6.72 -26.85 -10.25
CA LEU A 538 -5.43 -26.29 -9.86
C LEU A 538 -5.60 -25.10 -8.90
N ALA A 539 -6.44 -24.11 -9.25
CA ALA A 539 -6.70 -22.95 -8.38
C ALA A 539 -7.23 -23.36 -6.99
N LYS A 540 -8.17 -24.31 -6.97
CA LYS A 540 -8.73 -24.87 -5.74
C LYS A 540 -7.69 -25.64 -4.94
N PHE A 541 -6.87 -26.48 -5.57
CA PHE A 541 -5.81 -27.24 -4.90
C PHE A 541 -4.77 -26.31 -4.25
N LEU A 542 -4.31 -25.28 -4.96
CA LEU A 542 -3.40 -24.27 -4.40
C LEU A 542 -3.99 -23.62 -3.14
N LYS A 543 -5.29 -23.27 -3.19
CA LYS A 543 -6.00 -22.66 -2.05
C LYS A 543 -6.13 -23.63 -0.88
N GLU A 544 -6.60 -24.85 -1.11
CA GLU A 544 -6.79 -25.87 -0.08
C GLU A 544 -5.45 -26.25 0.58
N HIS A 545 -4.37 -26.37 -0.20
CA HIS A 545 -3.04 -26.62 0.36
C HIS A 545 -2.55 -25.42 1.20
N ARG A 546 -2.64 -24.19 0.67
CA ARG A 546 -2.28 -22.96 1.41
C ARG A 546 -3.06 -22.84 2.73
N ASP A 547 -4.36 -23.13 2.71
CA ASP A 547 -5.25 -22.97 3.86
C ASP A 547 -5.11 -24.14 4.88
N SER A 548 -4.54 -25.29 4.48
CA SER A 548 -4.21 -26.44 5.37
C SER A 548 -3.23 -26.09 6.52
N PRO A 549 -3.18 -26.85 7.63
CA PRO A 549 -2.36 -26.49 8.81
C PRO A 549 -0.85 -26.31 8.54
N GLY A 550 -0.27 -27.06 7.60
CA GLY A 550 1.13 -26.93 7.19
C GLY A 550 1.37 -26.01 5.99
N GLY A 551 0.30 -25.43 5.41
CA GLY A 551 0.36 -24.66 4.18
C GLY A 551 1.09 -23.32 4.31
N LYS A 552 1.81 -22.93 3.26
CA LYS A 552 2.54 -21.66 3.11
C LYS A 552 1.58 -20.45 3.18
N LYS A 553 1.32 -19.93 4.39
CA LYS A 553 0.28 -18.89 4.66
C LYS A 553 0.49 -17.56 3.95
N ASN A 554 1.72 -17.22 3.57
CA ASN A 554 2.04 -16.02 2.79
C ASN A 554 1.93 -16.22 1.27
N LEU A 555 1.53 -17.41 0.78
CA LEU A 555 1.29 -17.64 -0.64
C LEU A 555 0.03 -16.90 -1.11
N LYS A 556 0.17 -16.18 -2.22
CA LYS A 556 -0.87 -15.50 -2.96
C LYS A 556 -1.09 -16.21 -4.30
N ILE A 557 -2.34 -16.51 -4.60
CA ILE A 557 -2.74 -17.23 -5.81
C ILE A 557 -3.22 -16.20 -6.83
N VAL A 558 -2.53 -16.11 -7.96
CA VAL A 558 -2.84 -15.20 -9.07
C VAL A 558 -3.65 -15.97 -10.11
N ALA A 559 -4.74 -15.37 -10.59
CA ALA A 559 -5.56 -15.94 -11.66
C ALA A 559 -4.72 -16.27 -12.92
N PRO A 560 -5.20 -17.15 -13.83
CA PRO A 560 -4.50 -17.44 -15.06
C PRO A 560 -4.16 -16.19 -15.87
N GLY A 561 -3.02 -16.20 -16.57
CA GLY A 561 -2.72 -15.21 -17.60
C GLY A 561 -3.74 -15.34 -18.73
N TRP A 562 -4.85 -14.58 -18.68
CA TRP A 562 -5.94 -14.73 -19.63
C TRP A 562 -5.46 -14.41 -21.04
N SER A 563 -5.60 -15.36 -21.97
CA SER A 563 -5.21 -15.17 -23.36
C SER A 563 -6.24 -14.31 -24.08
N TYR A 564 -5.80 -13.18 -24.63
CA TYR A 564 -6.65 -12.26 -25.38
C TYR A 564 -6.19 -12.18 -26.84
N ASN A 565 -7.14 -12.24 -27.76
CA ASN A 565 -6.86 -12.12 -29.19
C ASN A 565 -6.27 -10.74 -29.53
N GLU A 566 -5.02 -10.69 -30.02
CA GLU A 566 -4.27 -9.46 -30.35
C GLU A 566 -5.05 -8.44 -31.19
N LYS A 567 -6.04 -8.87 -31.99
CA LYS A 567 -6.81 -8.00 -32.90
C LYS A 567 -7.97 -7.25 -32.25
N ASN A 568 -8.47 -7.70 -31.10
CA ASN A 568 -9.66 -7.10 -30.46
C ASN A 568 -9.73 -7.26 -28.94
N GLY A 569 -8.75 -7.92 -28.32
CA GLY A 569 -8.69 -8.15 -26.88
C GLY A 569 -9.75 -9.09 -26.35
N ILE A 570 -10.53 -9.80 -27.17
CA ILE A 570 -11.54 -10.74 -26.68
C ILE A 570 -10.84 -12.01 -26.18
N PRO A 571 -11.23 -12.57 -25.01
CA PRO A 571 -10.61 -13.79 -24.51
C PRO A 571 -10.78 -14.99 -25.45
N ALA A 572 -9.82 -15.89 -25.37
CA ALA A 572 -9.84 -17.19 -26.02
C ALA A 572 -10.87 -18.14 -25.38
N GLY A 573 -10.82 -19.42 -25.79
CA GLY A 573 -11.51 -20.56 -25.18
C GLY A 573 -12.89 -20.31 -24.53
N TRP A 574 -12.98 -20.72 -23.27
CA TRP A 574 -14.18 -20.64 -22.42
C TRP A 574 -14.21 -19.36 -21.59
N GLU A 575 -13.05 -18.77 -21.31
CA GLU A 575 -12.86 -17.56 -20.50
C GLU A 575 -13.50 -16.30 -21.12
N ARG A 576 -13.95 -16.39 -22.37
CA ARG A 576 -14.83 -15.42 -23.03
C ARG A 576 -16.15 -15.17 -22.29
N ASP A 577 -16.65 -16.15 -21.54
CA ASP A 577 -17.73 -15.93 -20.59
C ASP A 577 -17.16 -15.51 -19.23
N PRO A 578 -17.44 -14.28 -18.75
CA PRO A 578 -16.96 -13.83 -17.44
C PRO A 578 -17.42 -14.72 -16.28
N LYS A 579 -18.53 -15.47 -16.44
CA LYS A 579 -18.99 -16.43 -15.43
C LYS A 579 -17.98 -17.56 -15.21
N TYR A 580 -17.31 -18.03 -16.26
CA TYR A 580 -16.32 -19.10 -16.15
C TYR A 580 -14.97 -18.57 -15.63
N ARG A 581 -14.60 -17.32 -15.94
CA ARG A 581 -13.47 -16.65 -15.26
C ARG A 581 -13.74 -16.49 -13.76
N ARG A 582 -14.94 -16.01 -13.37
CA ARG A 582 -15.35 -15.89 -11.96
C ARG A 582 -15.19 -17.20 -11.18
N GLN A 583 -15.59 -18.33 -11.77
CA GLN A 583 -15.45 -19.66 -11.13
C GLN A 583 -14.00 -20.08 -10.81
N VAL A 584 -13.01 -19.62 -11.58
CA VAL A 584 -11.59 -19.78 -11.24
C VAL A 584 -11.18 -18.75 -10.20
N GLU A 585 -11.57 -17.48 -10.42
CA GLU A 585 -11.17 -16.37 -9.57
C GLU A 585 -11.76 -16.43 -8.16
N ASP A 586 -12.90 -17.08 -7.92
CA ASP A 586 -13.43 -17.32 -6.56
C ASP A 586 -12.44 -18.13 -5.67
N TYR A 587 -11.44 -18.81 -6.28
CA TYR A 587 -10.34 -19.46 -5.57
C TYR A 587 -9.07 -18.59 -5.43
N THR A 588 -8.87 -17.57 -6.28
CA THR A 588 -7.65 -16.75 -6.35
C THR A 588 -7.68 -15.51 -5.46
N ASP A 589 -6.50 -15.01 -5.06
CA ASP A 589 -6.37 -13.77 -4.29
C ASP A 589 -6.27 -12.53 -5.20
N LEU A 590 -5.65 -12.67 -6.37
CA LEU A 590 -5.51 -11.61 -7.39
C LEU A 590 -6.20 -12.02 -8.70
N THR A 591 -6.61 -11.01 -9.49
CA THR A 591 -6.94 -11.20 -10.91
C THR A 591 -5.69 -10.97 -11.79
N ASN A 592 -5.78 -11.33 -13.08
CA ASN A 592 -4.67 -11.32 -14.01
C ASN A 592 -5.13 -11.03 -15.46
N GLY A 593 -4.20 -11.07 -16.42
CA GLY A 593 -4.45 -10.97 -17.85
C GLY A 593 -3.15 -10.73 -18.63
N HIS A 594 -3.22 -10.84 -19.97
CA HIS A 594 -2.19 -10.33 -20.88
C HIS A 594 -2.68 -9.05 -21.61
N SER A 595 -1.78 -8.18 -22.09
CA SER A 595 -2.15 -6.99 -22.89
C SER A 595 -1.15 -6.69 -24.03
N TYR A 596 -1.68 -6.56 -25.26
CA TYR A 596 -0.87 -6.46 -26.47
C TYR A 596 -1.30 -5.35 -27.43
N GLY A 597 -0.45 -4.32 -27.52
CA GLY A 597 -0.55 -3.16 -28.40
C GLY A 597 -1.74 -2.24 -28.09
N THR A 598 -2.95 -2.80 -28.06
CA THR A 598 -4.15 -2.08 -27.64
C THR A 598 -5.01 -2.86 -26.65
N THR A 599 -4.73 -4.14 -26.36
CA THR A 599 -5.65 -4.98 -25.59
C THR A 599 -5.61 -4.76 -24.08
N GLY A 600 -4.91 -3.74 -23.56
CA GLY A 600 -5.16 -3.24 -22.20
C GLY A 600 -6.57 -2.63 -22.06
N VAL A 601 -6.96 -1.73 -22.98
CA VAL A 601 -8.25 -0.98 -22.94
C VAL A 601 -9.00 -0.89 -24.28
N GLY A 602 -8.36 -1.32 -25.37
CA GLY A 602 -8.67 -0.90 -26.74
C GLY A 602 -9.73 -1.70 -27.48
N ALA A 603 -10.78 -2.18 -26.80
CA ALA A 603 -11.91 -2.79 -27.48
C ALA A 603 -12.50 -1.86 -28.54
N LEU A 604 -12.46 -2.29 -29.80
CA LEU A 604 -13.25 -1.75 -30.90
C LEU A 604 -14.59 -2.51 -30.96
N GLY A 605 -15.38 -2.41 -29.90
CA GLY A 605 -16.67 -3.09 -29.78
C GLY A 605 -17.10 -3.35 -28.33
N LYS A 606 -18.17 -4.15 -28.19
CA LYS A 606 -18.87 -4.43 -26.92
C LYS A 606 -18.07 -5.20 -25.86
N ARG A 607 -16.96 -5.85 -26.24
CA ARG A 607 -16.20 -6.81 -25.43
C ARG A 607 -14.72 -6.79 -25.81
N GLY A 608 -13.90 -7.37 -24.95
CA GLY A 608 -12.46 -7.47 -25.08
C GLY A 608 -11.71 -6.33 -24.38
N GLY A 609 -10.40 -6.48 -24.23
CA GLY A 609 -9.53 -5.59 -23.48
C GLY A 609 -9.48 -5.99 -22.00
N ALA A 610 -8.28 -6.11 -21.43
CA ALA A 610 -8.06 -6.71 -20.11
C ALA A 610 -8.78 -5.97 -18.97
N LEU A 611 -8.84 -4.63 -19.01
CA LEU A 611 -9.65 -3.82 -18.09
C LEU A 611 -11.15 -4.12 -18.22
N ILE A 612 -11.67 -4.06 -19.45
CA ILE A 612 -13.10 -4.26 -19.75
C ILE A 612 -13.54 -5.67 -19.38
N GLU A 613 -12.73 -6.69 -19.70
CA GLU A 613 -13.05 -8.08 -19.39
C GLU A 613 -12.97 -8.36 -17.89
N ASN A 614 -12.10 -7.69 -17.12
CA ASN A 614 -12.16 -7.74 -15.66
C ASN A 614 -13.44 -7.11 -15.10
N LEU A 615 -13.82 -5.93 -15.58
CA LEU A 615 -15.11 -5.30 -15.23
C LEU A 615 -16.32 -6.16 -15.64
N ARG A 616 -16.18 -7.10 -16.57
CA ARG A 616 -17.21 -8.08 -16.92
C ARG A 616 -17.25 -9.30 -15.99
N THR A 617 -16.13 -9.71 -15.38
CA THR A 617 -16.09 -10.73 -14.29
C THR A 617 -16.77 -10.21 -13.02
N TYR A 618 -16.53 -8.94 -12.71
CA TYR A 618 -16.98 -8.24 -11.51
C TYR A 618 -18.03 -7.18 -11.85
N GLY A 619 -19.01 -7.54 -12.70
CA GLY A 619 -20.03 -6.61 -13.20
C GLY A 619 -21.04 -6.11 -12.14
N ASP A 620 -20.96 -6.66 -10.93
CA ASP A 620 -21.66 -6.25 -9.72
C ASP A 620 -20.83 -5.31 -8.82
N TYR A 621 -19.52 -5.16 -9.08
CA TYR A 621 -18.65 -4.26 -8.33
C TYR A 621 -18.88 -2.79 -8.71
N THR A 622 -19.22 -1.96 -7.72
CA THR A 622 -19.43 -0.50 -7.88
C THR A 622 -18.48 0.34 -7.03
N GLY A 623 -17.32 -0.21 -6.67
CA GLY A 623 -16.34 0.43 -5.79
C GLY A 623 -15.44 1.44 -6.50
N ASP A 624 -14.14 1.37 -6.22
CA ASP A 624 -13.14 2.30 -6.74
C ASP A 624 -11.91 1.52 -7.20
N GLY A 625 -11.55 1.61 -8.48
CA GLY A 625 -10.61 0.70 -9.12
C GLY A 625 -11.29 -0.60 -9.56
N LEU A 626 -10.74 -1.75 -9.12
CA LEU A 626 -11.21 -3.10 -9.44
C LEU A 626 -11.50 -3.87 -8.13
N GLU A 627 -12.29 -4.95 -8.20
CA GLU A 627 -12.62 -5.77 -7.01
C GLU A 627 -11.39 -6.44 -6.38
N LYS A 628 -10.34 -6.70 -7.18
CA LYS A 628 -9.08 -7.28 -6.75
C LYS A 628 -7.89 -6.51 -7.32
N GLU A 629 -6.76 -6.62 -6.63
CA GLU A 629 -5.43 -6.30 -7.18
C GLU A 629 -5.26 -7.03 -8.51
N MET A 630 -4.89 -6.30 -9.57
CA MET A 630 -4.78 -6.83 -10.91
C MET A 630 -3.32 -6.99 -11.34
N VAL A 631 -2.97 -8.22 -11.68
CA VAL A 631 -1.74 -8.57 -12.36
C VAL A 631 -1.92 -8.41 -13.88
N MET A 632 -0.84 -8.07 -14.56
CA MET A 632 -0.67 -8.18 -16.01
C MET A 632 0.60 -9.00 -16.24
N SER A 633 0.46 -10.32 -16.30
CA SER A 633 1.59 -11.25 -16.30
C SER A 633 2.42 -11.21 -17.58
N GLU A 634 1.84 -10.75 -18.69
CA GLU A 634 2.53 -10.36 -19.91
C GLU A 634 1.91 -9.10 -20.55
N THR A 635 2.69 -8.05 -20.79
CA THR A 635 2.26 -6.85 -21.55
C THR A 635 3.27 -6.39 -22.62
N GLY A 636 2.80 -5.70 -23.66
CA GLY A 636 3.64 -4.83 -24.48
C GLY A 636 3.19 -4.70 -25.93
N ALA A 637 4.16 -4.48 -26.82
CA ALA A 637 3.91 -4.36 -28.26
C ALA A 637 5.14 -4.84 -29.03
N ASN A 638 4.94 -5.67 -30.05
CA ASN A 638 6.02 -6.19 -30.89
C ASN A 638 6.33 -5.25 -32.08
N ASP A 639 7.24 -5.65 -32.98
CA ASP A 639 7.66 -4.81 -34.11
C ASP A 639 6.57 -4.58 -35.17
N THR A 640 5.53 -5.43 -35.20
CA THR A 640 4.40 -5.32 -36.13
C THR A 640 3.26 -4.48 -35.57
N HIS A 641 3.16 -4.36 -34.24
CA HIS A 641 2.13 -3.57 -33.57
C HIS A 641 2.40 -2.08 -33.80
N PHE A 642 1.36 -1.37 -34.24
CA PHE A 642 1.37 0.09 -34.38
C PHE A 642 0.05 0.67 -33.92
N ASP A 643 0.07 1.95 -33.57
CA ASP A 643 -1.14 2.71 -33.30
C ASP A 643 -1.92 2.90 -34.61
N GLY A 644 -3.01 2.15 -34.76
CA GLY A 644 -3.83 2.13 -35.97
C GLY A 644 -5.02 3.11 -35.97
N ASP A 645 -5.24 3.85 -34.89
CA ASP A 645 -6.34 4.83 -34.81
C ASP A 645 -5.79 6.26 -34.97
N PRO A 646 -5.91 6.89 -36.16
CA PRO A 646 -5.30 8.20 -36.44
C PRO A 646 -5.85 9.33 -35.55
N ARG A 647 -6.99 9.09 -34.90
CA ARG A 647 -7.60 10.01 -33.92
C ARG A 647 -6.72 10.26 -32.70
N PHE A 648 -5.68 9.47 -32.46
CA PHE A 648 -4.75 9.68 -31.34
C PHE A 648 -3.53 10.55 -31.69
N GLY A 649 -3.41 11.07 -32.92
CA GLY A 649 -2.39 12.06 -33.29
C GLY A 649 -0.94 11.55 -33.33
N THR A 650 -0.74 10.23 -33.33
CA THR A 650 0.59 9.58 -33.30
C THR A 650 1.24 9.43 -34.68
N HIS A 651 0.45 9.57 -35.75
CA HIS A 651 0.84 9.20 -37.11
C HIS A 651 1.73 10.24 -37.82
N SER A 652 1.54 11.54 -37.53
CA SER A 652 2.16 12.65 -38.29
C SER A 652 3.68 12.70 -38.19
N GLY A 653 4.24 12.28 -37.05
CA GLY A 653 5.68 12.20 -36.81
C GLY A 653 6.30 10.84 -37.12
N GLY A 654 5.53 9.87 -37.64
CA GLY A 654 5.98 8.49 -37.84
C GLY A 654 6.04 7.64 -36.56
N ASN A 655 5.80 8.22 -35.38
CA ASN A 655 5.95 7.63 -34.04
C ASN A 655 5.03 6.43 -33.71
N LYS A 656 4.35 5.84 -34.69
CA LYS A 656 3.19 4.97 -34.46
C LYS A 656 3.55 3.61 -33.84
N TYR A 657 4.79 3.13 -33.95
CA TYR A 657 5.22 1.88 -33.31
C TYR A 657 5.72 2.17 -31.88
N LYS A 658 6.50 3.23 -31.67
CA LYS A 658 6.92 3.66 -30.34
C LYS A 658 5.74 4.09 -29.46
N ALA A 659 4.75 4.77 -30.06
CA ALA A 659 3.58 5.26 -29.35
C ALA A 659 2.60 4.16 -28.94
N ILE A 660 2.62 3.00 -29.61
CA ILE A 660 1.76 1.88 -29.22
C ILE A 660 2.31 1.18 -27.97
N PHE A 661 3.63 0.99 -27.90
CA PHE A 661 4.30 0.48 -26.70
C PHE A 661 4.19 1.45 -25.52
N ASP A 662 4.34 2.76 -25.77
CA ASP A 662 4.11 3.82 -24.78
C ASP A 662 2.67 3.85 -24.26
N ARG A 663 1.66 3.70 -25.13
CA ARG A 663 0.26 3.74 -24.71
C ARG A 663 -0.16 2.49 -23.96
N GLU A 664 0.25 1.28 -24.37
CA GLU A 664 -0.21 0.06 -23.71
C GLU A 664 0.26 0.02 -22.24
N LEU A 665 1.55 0.25 -21.99
CA LEU A 665 2.09 0.33 -20.62
C LEU A 665 1.48 1.48 -19.81
N ARG A 666 1.23 2.64 -20.42
CA ARG A 666 0.51 3.74 -19.75
C ARG A 666 -0.96 3.41 -19.46
N SER A 667 -1.58 2.56 -20.29
CA SER A 667 -2.94 2.07 -20.05
C SER A 667 -2.95 1.23 -18.78
N ASP A 668 -2.03 0.26 -18.70
CA ASP A 668 -1.93 -0.68 -17.60
C ASP A 668 -1.59 0.04 -16.29
N ILE A 669 -0.68 1.03 -16.29
CA ILE A 669 -0.39 1.91 -15.13
C ILE A 669 -1.66 2.59 -14.59
N GLY A 670 -2.64 2.87 -15.45
CA GLY A 670 -3.91 3.50 -15.07
C GLY A 670 -4.89 2.60 -14.30
N TYR A 671 -4.76 1.26 -14.36
CA TYR A 671 -5.72 0.33 -13.73
C TYR A 671 -5.15 -0.99 -13.15
N ALA A 672 -4.02 -1.51 -13.63
CA ALA A 672 -3.35 -2.72 -13.10
C ALA A 672 -2.29 -2.38 -12.05
N ASP A 673 -2.05 -3.26 -11.09
CA ASP A 673 -1.19 -3.03 -9.92
C ASP A 673 0.20 -3.67 -10.06
N HIS A 674 0.29 -4.77 -10.84
CA HIS A 674 1.51 -5.53 -11.06
C HIS A 674 1.73 -5.80 -12.55
N ILE A 675 2.64 -5.09 -13.19
CA ILE A 675 2.73 -5.02 -14.66
C ILE A 675 4.07 -5.62 -15.12
N MET A 676 4.04 -6.70 -15.90
CA MET A 676 5.24 -7.38 -16.40
C MET A 676 5.29 -7.36 -17.93
N GLN A 677 6.23 -6.61 -18.50
CA GLN A 677 6.48 -6.64 -19.94
C GLN A 677 6.90 -8.05 -20.37
N HIS A 678 6.26 -8.57 -21.42
CA HIS A 678 6.28 -9.98 -21.85
C HIS A 678 7.62 -10.69 -21.65
N ALA A 679 8.72 -10.16 -22.23
CA ALA A 679 10.07 -10.61 -21.91
C ALA A 679 11.16 -9.60 -22.33
N ALA A 680 12.20 -9.48 -21.51
CA ALA A 680 13.36 -8.65 -21.76
C ALA A 680 14.13 -9.09 -23.03
N PHE A 681 14.16 -10.41 -23.28
CA PHE A 681 14.76 -11.06 -24.45
C PHE A 681 13.76 -12.05 -25.06
N TYR A 682 13.30 -11.80 -26.28
CA TYR A 682 12.34 -12.64 -26.99
C TYR A 682 12.35 -12.40 -28.52
N ILE A 683 12.53 -13.46 -29.29
CA ILE A 683 12.25 -13.47 -30.74
C ILE A 683 11.35 -14.66 -31.01
N ASP A 684 10.16 -14.44 -31.57
CA ASP A 684 9.33 -15.52 -32.09
C ASP A 684 9.94 -16.13 -33.38
N SER A 685 9.54 -17.35 -33.69
CA SER A 685 9.73 -18.05 -34.97
C SER A 685 9.60 -17.16 -36.23
N SER A 686 8.68 -16.19 -36.23
CA SER A 686 8.47 -15.23 -37.33
C SER A 686 9.50 -14.09 -37.42
N ARG A 687 10.46 -14.03 -36.48
CA ARG A 687 11.39 -12.91 -36.21
C ARG A 687 10.75 -11.63 -35.66
N VAL A 688 9.48 -11.68 -35.26
CA VAL A 688 8.81 -10.60 -34.54
C VAL A 688 9.29 -10.59 -33.07
N SER A 689 9.72 -9.42 -32.58
CA SER A 689 10.32 -9.26 -31.25
C SER A 689 9.45 -8.40 -30.34
N TYR A 690 9.14 -8.92 -29.14
CA TYR A 690 8.61 -8.16 -28.01
C TYR A 690 9.73 -7.54 -27.14
N SER A 691 11.01 -7.80 -27.45
CA SER A 691 12.15 -7.58 -26.56
C SER A 691 12.38 -6.13 -26.12
N LEU A 692 12.99 -5.97 -24.94
CA LEU A 692 13.66 -4.74 -24.50
C LEU A 692 15.13 -4.70 -24.92
N PHE A 693 15.82 -5.84 -24.93
CA PHE A 693 17.22 -6.01 -25.29
C PHE A 693 17.37 -6.87 -26.55
N LYS A 694 18.45 -6.72 -27.31
CA LYS A 694 18.74 -7.56 -28.47
C LYS A 694 19.07 -8.99 -28.03
N PRO A 695 18.30 -10.01 -28.43
CA PRO A 695 18.57 -11.39 -28.02
C PRO A 695 19.87 -11.93 -28.62
N THR A 696 20.65 -12.62 -27.78
CA THR A 696 21.87 -13.34 -28.16
C THR A 696 21.54 -14.76 -28.60
N VAL A 697 22.42 -15.37 -29.40
CA VAL A 697 22.39 -16.80 -29.73
C VAL A 697 23.17 -17.66 -28.74
N ASP A 698 24.05 -17.05 -27.94
CA ASP A 698 24.79 -17.71 -26.85
C ASP A 698 24.84 -16.77 -25.63
N TRP A 699 24.37 -17.27 -24.49
CA TRP A 699 24.40 -16.56 -23.21
C TRP A 699 25.68 -16.85 -22.43
N ASN A 700 26.34 -17.98 -22.66
CA ASN A 700 27.50 -18.42 -21.86
C ASN A 700 28.69 -17.46 -22.02
N ILE A 701 28.81 -16.82 -23.19
CA ILE A 701 29.83 -15.80 -23.46
C ILE A 701 29.35 -14.35 -23.23
N LEU A 702 28.04 -14.13 -23.04
CA LEU A 702 27.46 -12.79 -22.96
C LEU A 702 27.87 -12.07 -21.67
N GLN A 703 28.56 -10.94 -21.83
CA GLN A 703 28.85 -10.03 -20.73
C GLN A 703 27.80 -8.90 -20.69
N PRO A 704 27.34 -8.46 -19.50
CA PRO A 704 26.32 -7.41 -19.37
C PRO A 704 26.67 -6.12 -20.14
N GLU A 705 27.95 -5.77 -20.20
CA GLU A 705 28.47 -4.58 -20.88
C GLU A 705 28.27 -4.61 -22.41
N GLN A 706 28.11 -5.81 -22.98
CA GLN A 706 27.86 -6.04 -24.40
C GLN A 706 26.37 -5.98 -24.77
N VAL A 707 25.47 -5.97 -23.79
CA VAL A 707 24.02 -5.97 -24.03
C VAL A 707 23.60 -4.64 -24.64
N VAL A 708 22.83 -4.72 -25.73
CA VAL A 708 22.24 -3.57 -26.42
C VAL A 708 20.71 -3.62 -26.34
N ALA A 709 20.08 -2.46 -26.33
CA ALA A 709 18.63 -2.35 -26.43
C ALA A 709 18.15 -2.90 -27.79
N TRP A 710 16.95 -3.49 -27.82
CA TRP A 710 16.30 -3.80 -29.09
C TRP A 710 15.83 -2.49 -29.75
N GLN A 711 16.16 -2.33 -31.03
CA GLN A 711 15.63 -1.28 -31.87
C GLN A 711 14.55 -1.87 -32.79
N ASN A 712 13.38 -1.24 -32.84
CA ASN A 712 12.32 -1.62 -33.76
C ASN A 712 12.78 -1.54 -35.23
N VAL A 713 12.47 -2.56 -36.02
CA VAL A 713 12.84 -2.60 -37.45
C VAL A 713 12.02 -1.65 -38.31
N ASN A 714 10.84 -1.23 -37.82
CA ASN A 714 9.91 -0.35 -38.55
C ASN A 714 9.97 1.13 -38.12
N GLU A 715 10.69 1.47 -37.04
CA GLU A 715 10.79 2.85 -36.54
C GLU A 715 12.21 3.16 -36.03
N ALA A 716 12.90 4.11 -36.68
CA ALA A 716 14.29 4.42 -36.37
C ALA A 716 14.43 5.09 -34.99
N ASN A 717 15.31 4.56 -34.14
CA ASN A 717 15.50 4.97 -32.74
C ASN A 717 14.28 4.73 -31.82
N ASP A 718 13.33 3.88 -32.21
CA ASP A 718 12.40 3.25 -31.26
C ASP A 718 13.12 2.14 -30.49
N TYR A 719 13.63 2.49 -29.32
CA TYR A 719 14.16 1.56 -28.34
C TYR A 719 13.11 1.38 -27.23
N ARG A 720 12.41 0.24 -27.20
CA ARG A 720 11.38 -0.05 -26.19
C ARG A 720 11.87 0.12 -24.77
N LEU A 721 13.13 -0.27 -24.51
CA LEU A 721 13.82 -0.08 -23.24
C LEU A 721 13.79 1.39 -22.75
N ALA A 722 13.92 2.38 -23.65
CA ALA A 722 13.90 3.78 -23.24
C ALA A 722 12.51 4.21 -22.73
N THR A 723 11.46 3.80 -23.44
CA THR A 723 10.07 4.02 -23.03
C THR A 723 9.76 3.29 -21.72
N PHE A 724 10.11 2.00 -21.63
CA PHE A 724 9.92 1.16 -20.44
C PHE A 724 10.64 1.76 -19.22
N ARG A 725 11.93 2.05 -19.35
CA ARG A 725 12.76 2.66 -18.29
C ARG A 725 12.19 3.99 -17.83
N ARG A 726 11.77 4.85 -18.74
CA ARG A 726 11.16 6.14 -18.37
C ARG A 726 9.89 5.96 -17.54
N LEU A 727 9.05 4.95 -17.85
CA LEU A 727 7.86 4.63 -17.07
C LEU A 727 8.23 3.98 -15.71
N ALA A 728 9.21 3.06 -15.68
CA ALA A 728 9.71 2.45 -14.44
C ALA A 728 10.23 3.51 -13.44
N LEU A 729 11.08 4.42 -13.92
CA LEU A 729 11.64 5.51 -13.12
C LEU A 729 10.59 6.57 -12.72
N ALA A 730 9.48 6.65 -13.45
CA ALA A 730 8.41 7.59 -13.15
C ALA A 730 7.45 7.05 -12.07
N TYR A 731 6.94 5.83 -12.27
CA TYR A 731 5.82 5.29 -11.50
C TYR A 731 6.26 4.21 -10.49
N ALA A 732 7.24 3.37 -10.85
CA ALA A 732 7.59 2.13 -10.15
C ALA A 732 8.93 2.19 -9.41
N THR A 733 9.21 3.31 -8.72
CA THR A 733 10.43 3.51 -7.89
C THR A 733 10.02 3.85 -6.46
N HIS A 734 9.96 2.82 -5.63
CA HIS A 734 9.19 2.79 -4.39
C HIS A 734 9.99 3.15 -3.13
N GLY A 735 9.30 3.64 -2.09
CA GLY A 735 9.87 4.01 -0.77
C GLY A 735 9.68 5.48 -0.39
N ARG A 736 9.97 5.82 0.87
CA ARG A 736 9.82 7.17 1.45
C ARG A 736 10.51 8.24 0.59
N PRO A 737 9.83 9.36 0.27
CA PRO A 737 10.42 10.43 -0.54
C PRO A 737 11.51 11.19 0.23
N LEU A 738 12.51 11.67 -0.52
CA LEU A 738 13.55 12.57 -0.01
C LEU A 738 13.23 14.03 -0.37
N ALA A 739 13.57 14.95 0.54
CA ALA A 739 13.37 16.38 0.32
C ALA A 739 14.36 16.94 -0.72
N TYR A 740 13.85 17.67 -1.71
CA TYR A 740 14.67 18.26 -2.79
C TYR A 740 14.15 19.64 -3.23
N ASP A 741 15.06 20.48 -3.74
CA ASP A 741 14.75 21.73 -4.43
C ASP A 741 15.17 21.67 -5.91
N TYR A 742 14.37 22.28 -6.78
CA TYR A 742 14.87 22.78 -8.06
C TYR A 742 15.69 24.06 -7.82
N VAL A 743 16.98 24.04 -8.18
CA VAL A 743 17.86 25.21 -8.13
C VAL A 743 17.56 26.14 -9.30
N ASN A 744 17.28 25.59 -10.48
CA ASN A 744 17.00 26.33 -11.70
C ASN A 744 15.49 26.49 -12.01
N ARG A 745 14.65 26.79 -10.99
CA ARG A 745 13.17 26.83 -11.10
C ARG A 745 12.66 27.57 -12.34
N THR A 746 13.26 28.69 -12.70
CA THR A 746 12.87 29.50 -13.87
C THR A 746 13.14 28.83 -15.21
N GLY A 747 14.14 27.95 -15.32
CA GLY A 747 14.44 27.20 -16.54
C GLY A 747 13.50 26.01 -16.76
N VAL A 748 12.99 25.43 -15.68
CA VAL A 748 12.05 24.29 -15.69
C VAL A 748 10.58 24.71 -15.49
N ALA A 749 10.29 26.00 -15.40
CA ALA A 749 8.93 26.52 -15.19
C ALA A 749 8.00 26.11 -16.36
N ASP A 750 6.86 25.51 -15.99
CA ASP A 750 5.85 24.94 -16.88
C ASP A 750 6.36 23.87 -17.88
N LYS A 751 7.58 23.34 -17.65
CA LYS A 751 8.18 22.24 -18.42
C LYS A 751 7.74 20.89 -17.90
N LYS A 752 7.61 19.91 -18.81
CA LYS A 752 7.17 18.55 -18.45
C LYS A 752 8.34 17.66 -18.01
N VAL A 753 9.10 18.14 -17.04
CA VAL A 753 10.19 17.41 -16.37
C VAL A 753 9.89 17.29 -14.89
N TYR A 754 10.26 16.17 -14.28
CA TYR A 754 10.21 16.03 -12.83
C TYR A 754 11.34 15.14 -12.29
N PHE A 755 11.49 15.17 -10.97
CA PHE A 755 12.48 14.43 -10.22
C PHE A 755 11.80 13.63 -9.10
N ARG A 756 12.12 12.34 -8.98
CA ARG A 756 11.61 11.42 -7.94
C ARG A 756 12.80 10.87 -7.19
N ALA A 757 12.89 11.16 -5.89
CA ALA A 757 13.95 10.68 -5.02
C ALA A 757 13.35 9.90 -3.85
N VAL A 758 13.81 8.68 -3.63
CA VAL A 758 13.32 7.78 -2.57
C VAL A 758 14.45 7.07 -1.85
N ASP A 759 14.15 6.66 -0.61
CA ASP A 759 15.01 5.87 0.26
C ASP A 759 14.34 4.52 0.52
N THR A 760 14.86 3.47 -0.13
CA THR A 760 14.24 2.13 -0.09
C THR A 760 14.38 1.43 1.26
N SER A 761 15.24 1.92 2.16
CA SER A 761 15.40 1.35 3.51
C SER A 761 14.14 1.48 4.38
N SER A 762 13.22 2.36 3.96
CA SER A 762 11.89 2.56 4.56
C SER A 762 10.82 1.59 4.08
N LEU A 763 11.07 0.82 3.01
CA LEU A 763 10.10 -0.17 2.53
C LEU A 763 10.00 -1.32 3.55
N PRO A 764 8.77 -1.83 3.83
CA PRO A 764 8.62 -3.05 4.60
C PRO A 764 9.29 -4.20 3.85
N ALA A 765 9.86 -5.15 4.60
CA ALA A 765 10.34 -6.39 3.99
C ALA A 765 9.17 -7.17 3.40
N SER A 766 9.36 -7.80 2.24
CA SER A 766 8.36 -8.71 1.69
C SER A 766 8.09 -9.89 2.62
N ALA A 767 7.03 -10.66 2.41
CA ALA A 767 6.71 -11.81 3.27
C ALA A 767 7.72 -12.97 3.16
N VAL A 768 8.73 -12.84 2.29
CA VAL A 768 9.91 -13.72 2.17
C VAL A 768 11.22 -13.05 2.61
N GLY A 769 11.15 -11.86 3.21
CA GLY A 769 12.31 -11.15 3.74
C GLY A 769 13.18 -10.45 2.69
N ALA A 770 12.66 -10.17 1.50
CA ALA A 770 13.33 -9.29 0.53
C ALA A 770 13.23 -7.83 1.02
N LYS A 771 14.33 -7.07 0.90
CA LYS A 771 14.42 -5.65 1.27
C LYS A 771 15.63 -5.01 0.58
N ALA A 772 15.67 -3.67 0.53
CA ALA A 772 16.82 -2.92 0.00
C ALA A 772 17.15 -1.71 0.88
N ASP A 773 18.38 -1.21 0.77
CA ASP A 773 18.97 -0.12 1.55
C ASP A 773 19.58 0.96 0.64
N LYS A 774 18.89 1.28 -0.47
CA LYS A 774 19.41 2.15 -1.53
C LYS A 774 18.68 3.49 -1.57
N VAL A 775 19.41 4.53 -1.96
CA VAL A 775 18.81 5.80 -2.36
C VAL A 775 18.73 5.85 -3.88
N LEU A 776 17.52 6.03 -4.40
CA LEU A 776 17.22 6.06 -5.83
C LEU A 776 16.84 7.50 -6.21
N LEU A 777 17.60 8.10 -7.14
CA LEU A 777 17.40 9.49 -7.58
C LEU A 777 17.12 9.53 -9.08
N ASN A 778 15.85 9.75 -9.45
CA ASN A 778 15.36 9.63 -10.83
C ASN A 778 15.08 11.01 -11.44
N PHE A 779 15.58 11.24 -12.65
CA PHE A 779 15.29 12.39 -13.51
C PHE A 779 14.50 11.92 -14.72
N VAL A 780 13.35 12.53 -15.02
CA VAL A 780 12.48 12.13 -16.15
C VAL A 780 12.11 13.34 -17.01
N ASN A 781 12.25 13.20 -18.34
CA ASN A 781 11.75 14.18 -19.31
C ASN A 781 10.54 13.64 -20.11
N PHE A 782 9.37 14.21 -19.85
CA PHE A 782 8.15 14.03 -20.65
C PHE A 782 7.91 15.20 -21.62
N ASP A 783 8.74 16.25 -21.63
CA ASP A 783 8.60 17.39 -22.54
C ASP A 783 8.92 16.99 -24.00
N LYS A 784 8.49 17.83 -24.94
CA LYS A 784 8.84 17.69 -26.37
C LYS A 784 10.17 18.38 -26.74
N THR A 785 10.82 19.01 -25.76
CA THR A 785 12.09 19.73 -25.91
C THR A 785 13.17 19.18 -24.98
N PRO A 786 14.47 19.35 -25.30
CA PRO A 786 15.54 19.03 -24.35
C PRO A 786 15.45 19.94 -23.13
N GLN A 787 15.68 19.40 -21.94
CA GLN A 787 15.52 20.12 -20.67
C GLN A 787 16.65 19.83 -19.69
N THR A 788 17.11 20.87 -18.99
CA THR A 788 18.13 20.76 -17.94
C THR A 788 17.50 20.90 -16.56
N MET A 789 17.72 19.93 -15.68
CA MET A 789 17.31 19.97 -14.27
C MET A 789 18.53 20.12 -13.38
N GLN A 790 18.52 21.13 -12.51
CA GLN A 790 19.50 21.29 -11.43
C GLN A 790 18.81 21.03 -10.09
N ILE A 791 19.12 19.92 -9.46
CA ILE A 791 18.43 19.43 -8.26
C ILE A 791 19.38 19.47 -7.06
N ARG A 792 18.95 20.14 -5.99
CA ARG A 792 19.54 20.03 -4.67
C ARG A 792 18.71 19.02 -3.88
N VAL A 793 19.25 17.84 -3.56
CA VAL A 793 18.52 16.81 -2.78
C VAL A 793 19.23 16.53 -1.46
N ARG A 794 18.45 16.41 -0.38
CA ARG A 794 18.91 16.00 0.95
C ARG A 794 18.90 14.47 1.02
N LEU A 795 20.07 13.87 1.20
CA LEU A 795 20.19 12.44 1.41
C LEU A 795 19.97 12.10 2.91
N PRO A 796 19.70 10.84 3.29
CA PRO A 796 19.40 10.47 4.67
C PRO A 796 20.44 10.89 5.72
N GLN A 797 21.71 10.99 5.31
CA GLN A 797 22.83 11.40 6.17
C GLN A 797 23.98 12.02 5.36
N SER A 798 24.89 12.73 6.02
CA SER A 798 26.16 13.18 5.44
C SER A 798 27.13 12.02 5.22
N GLY A 799 27.99 12.11 4.21
CA GLY A 799 29.00 11.08 3.91
C GLY A 799 29.30 10.93 2.42
N THR A 800 30.11 9.93 2.10
CA THR A 800 30.49 9.57 0.73
C THR A 800 29.59 8.46 0.20
N TYR A 801 28.66 8.80 -0.69
CA TYR A 801 27.75 7.85 -1.33
C TYR A 801 28.44 7.29 -2.59
N VAL A 802 28.75 6.00 -2.59
CA VAL A 802 29.28 5.29 -3.77
C VAL A 802 28.14 4.52 -4.43
N GLY A 803 28.04 4.63 -5.75
CA GLY A 803 26.95 4.02 -6.50
C GLY A 803 27.15 4.06 -8.00
N GLU A 804 26.02 3.99 -8.71
CA GLU A 804 25.95 3.81 -10.14
C GLU A 804 24.97 4.80 -10.75
N ARG A 805 25.30 5.32 -11.93
CA ARG A 805 24.43 6.17 -12.73
C ARG A 805 24.06 5.43 -14.00
N PHE A 806 22.77 5.42 -14.32
CA PHE A 806 22.21 4.81 -15.52
C PHE A 806 21.43 5.89 -16.29
N GLY A 807 21.99 6.35 -17.40
CA GLY A 807 21.39 7.38 -18.26
C GLY A 807 20.76 6.83 -19.54
N PRO A 808 20.49 7.69 -20.53
CA PRO A 808 20.16 7.27 -21.89
C PRO A 808 21.36 6.55 -22.53
N GLY A 809 21.08 5.55 -23.36
CA GLY A 809 22.10 4.80 -24.09
C GLY A 809 21.49 3.59 -24.81
N ALA A 810 22.03 3.24 -25.99
CA ALA A 810 21.60 2.08 -26.76
C ALA A 810 22.32 0.78 -26.34
N SER A 811 23.41 0.88 -25.57
CA SER A 811 24.10 -0.25 -24.93
C SER A 811 24.30 -0.02 -23.43
N TYR A 812 24.46 -1.10 -22.66
CA TYR A 812 24.74 -1.03 -21.23
C TYR A 812 25.97 -0.13 -20.97
N ALA A 813 27.07 -0.39 -21.69
CA ALA A 813 28.31 0.39 -21.58
C ALA A 813 28.17 1.88 -21.96
N SER A 814 27.15 2.27 -22.75
CA SER A 814 26.85 3.67 -23.04
C SER A 814 25.96 4.35 -22.00
N ALA A 815 25.09 3.59 -21.32
CA ALA A 815 24.17 4.11 -20.31
C ALA A 815 24.78 4.15 -18.91
N TYR A 816 25.70 3.23 -18.61
CA TYR A 816 26.29 3.00 -17.28
C TYR A 816 27.50 3.88 -16.98
N SER A 817 27.57 4.45 -15.78
CA SER A 817 28.82 4.89 -15.17
C SER A 817 28.84 4.69 -13.66
N LYS A 818 30.03 4.56 -13.07
CA LYS A 818 30.21 4.62 -11.61
C LYS A 818 30.19 6.07 -11.15
N VAL A 819 29.68 6.30 -9.94
CA VAL A 819 29.59 7.65 -9.35
C VAL A 819 29.91 7.62 -7.86
N THR A 820 30.60 8.67 -7.41
CA THR A 820 30.86 8.96 -5.99
C THR A 820 30.36 10.37 -5.71
N LEU A 821 29.44 10.52 -4.76
CA LEU A 821 28.86 11.80 -4.35
C LEU A 821 29.21 12.11 -2.90
N GLN A 822 29.72 13.32 -2.64
CA GLN A 822 29.93 13.78 -1.27
C GLN A 822 28.71 14.59 -0.80
N ALA A 823 28.01 14.06 0.21
CA ALA A 823 26.81 14.67 0.78
C ALA A 823 27.12 15.35 2.12
N ASN A 824 26.58 16.54 2.36
CA ASN A 824 26.66 17.17 3.67
C ASN A 824 25.39 17.94 4.12
N PRO A 825 24.29 17.26 4.50
CA PRO A 825 23.83 15.96 3.99
C PRO A 825 23.20 16.09 2.58
N VAL A 826 23.38 17.27 1.96
CA VAL A 826 22.83 17.64 0.67
C VAL A 826 23.83 17.35 -0.45
N VAL A 827 23.34 16.95 -1.62
CA VAL A 827 24.09 16.92 -2.89
C VAL A 827 23.42 17.82 -3.93
N LEU A 828 24.23 18.35 -4.86
CA LEU A 828 23.77 19.04 -6.06
C LEU A 828 24.01 18.15 -7.28
N LEU A 829 22.96 17.91 -8.05
CA LEU A 829 22.98 17.13 -9.29
C LEU A 829 22.51 18.01 -10.45
N THR A 830 23.02 17.74 -11.65
CA THR A 830 22.64 18.45 -12.87
C THR A 830 22.58 17.47 -14.03
N GLU A 831 21.42 17.36 -14.66
CA GLU A 831 21.17 16.49 -15.80
C GLU A 831 20.52 17.27 -16.94
N THR A 832 20.88 16.95 -18.18
CA THR A 832 20.23 17.48 -19.39
C THR A 832 19.72 16.31 -20.20
N LEU A 833 18.40 16.26 -20.41
CA LEU A 833 17.69 15.13 -21.02
C LEU A 833 17.01 15.55 -22.31
N GLN A 834 17.15 14.75 -23.37
CA GLN A 834 16.36 14.86 -24.60
C GLN A 834 14.88 14.48 -24.35
N PRO A 835 13.97 14.78 -25.29
CA PRO A 835 12.56 14.38 -25.18
C PRO A 835 12.39 12.87 -24.98
N GLY A 836 11.80 12.47 -23.86
CA GLY A 836 11.58 11.05 -23.53
C GLY A 836 12.76 10.31 -22.90
N GLU A 837 13.86 10.99 -22.56
CA GLU A 837 14.96 10.38 -21.79
C GLU A 837 14.70 10.38 -20.27
N ALA A 838 15.46 9.52 -19.57
CA ALA A 838 15.50 9.49 -18.11
C ALA A 838 16.88 9.02 -17.60
N VAL A 839 17.28 9.51 -16.43
CA VAL A 839 18.50 9.12 -15.70
C VAL A 839 18.11 8.64 -14.30
N GLN A 840 18.82 7.64 -13.79
CA GLN A 840 18.76 7.23 -12.38
C GLN A 840 20.16 7.18 -11.78
N TYR A 841 20.28 7.63 -10.53
CA TYR A 841 21.38 7.28 -9.64
C TYR A 841 20.89 6.21 -8.66
N ILE A 842 21.65 5.14 -8.51
CA ILE A 842 21.45 4.08 -7.51
C ILE A 842 22.63 4.19 -6.54
N LEU A 843 22.36 4.68 -5.32
CA LEU A 843 23.39 5.00 -4.34
C LEU A 843 23.29 4.05 -3.14
N ASN A 844 24.43 3.55 -2.67
CA ASN A 844 24.51 2.89 -1.38
C ASN A 844 24.48 3.96 -0.28
N VAL A 845 23.68 3.74 0.76
CA VAL A 845 23.75 4.53 1.99
C VAL A 845 25.15 4.31 2.62
N PRO A 846 25.89 5.37 3.02
CA PRO A 846 27.19 5.19 3.66
C PRO A 846 27.06 4.32 4.90
N HIS A 847 27.87 3.27 5.02
CA HIS A 847 27.99 2.59 6.30
C HIS A 847 28.73 3.51 7.25
N THR A 848 28.06 3.94 8.32
CA THR A 848 28.73 4.53 9.48
C THR A 848 29.60 3.43 10.07
N VAL A 849 30.88 3.42 9.70
CA VAL A 849 31.87 2.54 10.30
C VAL A 849 32.11 3.03 11.72
N ASN A 850 31.24 2.60 12.63
CA ASN A 850 31.55 2.58 14.04
C ASN A 850 32.76 1.66 14.19
N VAL A 851 33.95 2.24 14.33
CA VAL A 851 35.21 1.52 14.58
C VAL A 851 35.22 1.03 16.04
N VAL A 852 34.25 0.18 16.37
CA VAL A 852 34.47 -0.90 17.34
C VAL A 852 35.14 -1.99 16.52
N ASP A 853 36.46 -1.88 16.43
CA ASP A 853 37.25 -2.75 15.58
C ASP A 853 37.37 -4.13 16.22
N ASP A 854 36.47 -5.04 15.83
CA ASP A 854 36.52 -6.44 16.25
C ASP A 854 37.78 -7.16 15.75
N SER A 855 38.49 -6.63 14.74
CA SER A 855 39.82 -7.15 14.37
C SER A 855 40.90 -6.72 15.37
N LEU A 856 40.81 -5.52 15.98
CA LEU A 856 41.66 -5.12 17.11
C LEU A 856 41.33 -5.93 18.37
N ASN A 857 40.05 -6.13 18.70
CA ASN A 857 39.66 -6.99 19.83
C ASN A 857 40.17 -8.43 19.64
N LYS A 858 40.03 -8.98 18.43
CA LYS A 858 40.50 -10.31 18.09
C LYS A 858 42.03 -10.40 18.09
N PHE A 859 42.73 -9.41 17.58
CA PHE A 859 44.20 -9.35 17.62
C PHE A 859 44.72 -9.24 19.06
N ALA A 860 44.05 -8.49 19.93
CA ALA A 860 44.39 -8.42 21.36
C ALA A 860 44.16 -9.77 22.08
N LEU A 861 43.05 -10.45 21.79
CA LEU A 861 42.73 -11.79 22.32
C LEU A 861 43.66 -12.90 21.80
N GLU A 862 44.14 -12.80 20.56
CA GLU A 862 45.04 -13.80 19.95
C GLU A 862 46.53 -13.55 20.28
N ASN A 863 46.90 -12.39 20.84
CA ASN A 863 48.30 -12.02 21.16
C ASN A 863 48.55 -11.60 22.62
N ASP A 864 47.54 -11.71 23.50
CA ASP A 864 47.64 -11.44 24.95
C ASP A 864 48.09 -9.99 25.28
N VAL A 865 47.63 -9.01 24.49
CA VAL A 865 48.02 -7.59 24.61
C VAL A 865 46.92 -6.77 25.29
N THR A 866 47.17 -6.33 26.53
CA THR A 866 46.24 -5.47 27.29
C THR A 866 46.12 -4.06 26.70
N VAL A 867 45.03 -3.79 25.98
CA VAL A 867 44.73 -2.45 25.45
C VAL A 867 44.06 -1.57 26.53
N THR A 868 44.78 -0.59 27.06
CA THR A 868 44.22 0.44 27.93
C THR A 868 43.61 1.58 27.12
N THR A 869 42.28 1.67 27.12
CA THR A 869 41.55 2.81 26.53
C THR A 869 41.76 4.09 27.36
N PRO A 870 42.02 5.25 26.73
CA PRO A 870 42.01 6.53 27.42
C PRO A 870 40.63 6.83 28.02
N SER A 871 40.59 7.39 29.23
CA SER A 871 39.33 7.73 29.89
C SER A 871 38.63 8.92 29.19
N ALA A 872 37.30 8.86 29.15
CA ALA A 872 36.48 9.88 28.50
C ALA A 872 36.53 11.22 29.28
N ALA A 873 37.26 12.19 28.73
CA ALA A 873 37.33 13.55 29.28
C ALA A 873 37.57 14.61 28.19
N ILE A 874 36.48 15.22 27.70
CA ILE A 874 36.34 16.63 27.30
C ILE A 874 34.83 16.89 27.10
N ARG A 875 34.39 18.14 27.29
CA ARG A 875 33.01 18.60 27.11
C ARG A 875 32.84 19.37 25.80
#